data_AF-A0A976GQ50-F1
#
_entry.id   AF-A0A976GQ50-F1
#
_cell.length_a   1.000
_cell.length_b   1.000
_cell.length_c   1.000
_cell.angle_alpha   90.00
_cell.angle_beta   90.00
_cell.angle_gamma   90.00
#
_symmetry.space_group_name_H-M   'P 1'
#
loop_
_entity.id
_entity.type
_entity.pdbx_description
1 polymer ?
#
loop_
_entity_poly.entity_id
_entity_poly.type
_entity_poly.pdbx_seq_one_letter_code
_entity_poly.pdbx_strand_id
1 'polypeptide(L)'
;MSLKVTNINRISVTNLAEEGNESSNNPSFSPDGTKIVFHSSASNLIEDDANGWRDVFVKDTITGEITSISANSMGEQGNSGSYHGRFSPDGTKIVFHSGANNLIENDTNLWNGIFIKDLITGDVMRIDVSTLGEPLDGSSYNAQFSPDGTKIIFESSASNLVEGDTNGWDDIFIKDLITNELTRVSINALGEEGNGWFYNGSFSPDGTKIIFESWADNLIAEDSNGEEDIFMKDILTGEITRISTNFLGEEGTFRSHNPQFSPDGTQVLFTSWANNLVENDTNNLPDIFVKNLISGEVLRVNTNAMGEQLDGWSFGAANFSPDGTQVVFESLSGMLVEDDTNGWYDIFVKDLGTGEVSIVSRTPSDEQANGWSRNPSFSPDGMSIVFESQANNLVEGDNNEQWDIFLATLGEDETEFSAFDDSQTTTQNIPLLIDVLANDRVLITDILEIVSIEDVVGGTAIIEDNQVFFTPMTDFVGEASFFYTATDGQNISDAQVTVTVLAINETPTIISGTEDANILTGGAEDNVIEGFDGDDLLYGNEGHDLLYGDAGYDTIWGWTGDDLIYGGGDDDFIGGDEGHDTIDGDAGNDSIWGWSGDDSLMGGEGNDLLSGEDGADDLNGGMGENLLYGGEGDDRLVSDFGSNNTLEGGVGNDVFEFTAEGNHLITDFTLGVDLLRFTLSTGISSMDGLMMIFDEETSHTLITSNSSSITLSVMGAVAQQDIEFVA
;
A
#
# COMPACT_ATOMS: atom_id res chain seq x y z
N MET A 1 -2.97 3.95 23.36
CA MET A 1 -2.40 4.39 24.65
C MET A 1 -1.83 5.76 24.37
N SER A 2 -2.30 6.81 25.05
CA SER A 2 -2.05 8.19 24.62
C SER A 2 -0.57 8.54 24.65
N LEU A 3 -0.09 9.09 23.54
CA LEU A 3 1.21 9.73 23.46
C LEU A 3 1.24 10.93 24.42
N LYS A 4 2.34 11.11 25.15
CA LYS A 4 2.54 12.22 26.10
C LYS A 4 3.88 12.90 25.85
N VAL A 5 3.93 14.21 26.10
CA VAL A 5 5.19 14.96 26.10
C VAL A 5 5.94 14.65 27.39
N THR A 6 7.10 14.01 27.30
CA THR A 6 7.94 13.68 28.47
C THR A 6 8.99 14.75 28.73
N ASN A 7 9.38 15.49 27.68
CA ASN A 7 10.32 16.59 27.77
C ASN A 7 10.06 17.62 26.67
N ILE A 8 10.38 18.89 26.92
CA ILE A 8 10.33 19.95 25.91
C ILE A 8 11.52 20.90 26.08
N ASN A 9 12.24 21.16 24.99
CA ASN A 9 13.43 22.01 24.97
C ASN A 9 13.31 23.09 23.89
N ARG A 10 13.82 24.29 24.16
CA ARG A 10 14.01 25.31 23.12
C ARG A 10 15.29 25.06 22.32
N ILE A 11 15.18 25.10 21.01
CA ILE A 11 16.25 24.86 20.03
C ILE A 11 16.88 26.18 19.55
N SER A 12 16.08 27.25 19.41
CA SER A 12 16.51 28.61 19.04
C SER A 12 17.27 29.32 20.18
N VAL A 13 18.36 28.69 20.64
CA VAL A 13 19.22 29.19 21.71
C VAL A 13 20.69 29.20 21.30
N THR A 14 21.45 30.11 21.89
CA THR A 14 22.89 30.22 21.71
C THR A 14 23.64 28.96 22.21
N ASN A 15 24.95 28.89 21.96
CA ASN A 15 25.82 27.85 22.53
C ASN A 15 25.88 27.89 24.08
N LEU A 16 25.43 28.98 24.71
CA LEU A 16 25.33 29.13 26.16
C LEU A 16 23.91 28.92 26.69
N ALA A 17 23.01 28.40 25.85
CA ALA A 17 21.59 28.20 26.13
C ALA A 17 20.83 29.50 26.46
N GLU A 18 21.27 30.63 25.88
CA GLU A 18 20.53 31.90 25.96
C GLU A 18 19.50 32.00 24.84
N GLU A 19 18.33 32.58 25.12
CA GLU A 19 17.22 32.79 24.19
C GLU A 19 17.62 33.65 22.97
N GLY A 20 17.19 33.23 21.77
CA GLY A 20 17.25 34.05 20.56
C GLY A 20 16.40 35.33 20.71
N ASN A 21 16.95 36.47 20.34
CA ASN A 21 16.31 37.77 20.57
C ASN A 21 15.21 38.15 19.57
N GLU A 22 14.99 37.35 18.52
CA GLU A 22 13.97 37.54 17.48
C GLU A 22 13.44 36.18 16.98
N SER A 23 12.40 36.24 16.14
CA SER A 23 11.70 35.06 15.62
C SER A 23 12.60 34.07 14.85
N SER A 24 12.38 32.78 15.11
CA SER A 24 12.96 31.61 14.44
C SER A 24 11.84 30.72 13.90
N ASN A 25 11.98 30.22 12.66
CA ASN A 25 10.89 29.57 11.95
C ASN A 25 11.35 28.40 11.06
N ASN A 26 10.37 27.59 10.62
CA ASN A 26 10.53 26.48 9.66
C ASN A 26 11.60 25.44 10.05
N PRO A 27 11.48 24.79 11.21
CA PRO A 27 12.42 23.77 11.64
C PRO A 27 12.30 22.49 10.79
N SER A 28 13.41 21.76 10.64
CA SER A 28 13.45 20.45 9.99
C SER A 28 14.61 19.63 10.56
N PHE A 29 14.40 18.33 10.75
CA PHE A 29 15.46 17.42 11.20
C PHE A 29 16.48 17.09 10.10
N SER A 30 17.69 16.74 10.51
CA SER A 30 18.61 15.94 9.70
C SER A 30 18.10 14.50 9.57
N PRO A 31 18.52 13.75 8.54
CA PRO A 31 18.10 12.36 8.35
C PRO A 31 18.45 11.42 9.51
N ASP A 32 19.47 11.74 10.29
CA ASP A 32 19.88 10.99 11.48
C ASP A 32 19.25 11.49 12.80
N GLY A 33 18.41 12.53 12.73
CA GLY A 33 17.73 13.12 13.90
C GLY A 33 18.62 13.94 14.84
N THR A 34 19.93 14.03 14.59
CA THR A 34 20.89 14.68 15.52
C THR A 34 20.99 16.19 15.36
N LYS A 35 20.43 16.75 14.28
CA LYS A 35 20.49 18.17 13.96
C LYS A 35 19.15 18.71 13.53
N ILE A 36 18.93 20.00 13.77
CA ILE A 36 17.74 20.74 13.33
C ILE A 36 18.21 21.96 12.54
N VAL A 37 17.72 22.10 11.30
CA VAL A 37 17.90 23.29 10.48
C VAL A 37 16.66 24.18 10.63
N PHE A 38 16.85 25.48 10.74
CA PHE A 38 15.78 26.49 10.82
C PHE A 38 16.30 27.83 10.28
N HIS A 39 15.43 28.81 10.07
CA HIS A 39 15.88 30.18 9.80
C HIS A 39 15.48 31.13 10.92
N SER A 40 16.28 32.16 11.16
CA SER A 40 16.06 33.09 12.28
C SER A 40 16.45 34.50 11.94
N SER A 41 15.71 35.47 12.48
CA SER A 41 16.06 36.89 12.50
C SER A 41 16.96 37.28 13.69
N ALA A 42 17.29 36.33 14.56
CA ALA A 42 17.94 36.60 15.84
C ALA A 42 19.45 36.84 15.70
N SER A 43 19.89 38.05 16.05
CA SER A 43 21.28 38.50 15.92
C SER A 43 22.22 38.01 17.02
N ASN A 44 21.72 37.20 17.96
CA ASN A 44 22.52 36.71 19.09
C ASN A 44 22.70 35.19 19.10
N LEU A 45 22.17 34.45 18.13
CA LEU A 45 22.32 32.99 18.08
C LEU A 45 23.78 32.56 17.96
N ILE A 46 24.59 33.35 17.23
CA ILE A 46 26.04 33.25 17.16
C ILE A 46 26.66 34.63 17.43
N GLU A 47 27.92 34.66 17.92
CA GLU A 47 28.60 35.91 18.32
C GLU A 47 28.78 36.90 17.15
N ASP A 48 28.90 36.39 15.92
CA ASP A 48 29.22 37.16 14.71
C ASP A 48 28.00 37.44 13.81
N ASP A 49 26.77 37.23 14.28
CA ASP A 49 25.58 37.54 13.49
C ASP A 49 25.25 39.05 13.50
N ALA A 50 25.77 39.76 12.51
CA ALA A 50 25.69 41.23 12.43
C ALA A 50 25.07 41.75 11.14
N ASN A 51 24.59 40.89 10.25
CA ASN A 51 24.06 41.30 8.94
C ASN A 51 22.65 41.92 9.04
N GLY A 52 21.92 41.67 10.13
CA GLY A 52 20.57 42.18 10.38
C GLY A 52 19.50 41.57 9.46
N TRP A 53 19.80 40.43 8.84
CA TRP A 53 18.92 39.69 7.95
C TRP A 53 18.52 38.36 8.58
N ARG A 54 17.56 37.67 7.97
CA ARG A 54 17.29 36.28 8.35
C ARG A 54 18.36 35.37 7.79
N ASP A 55 18.87 34.49 8.63
CA ASP A 55 19.86 33.48 8.26
C ASP A 55 19.35 32.08 8.54
N VAL A 56 19.91 31.11 7.82
CA VAL A 56 19.67 29.68 8.05
C VAL A 56 20.72 29.20 9.04
N PHE A 57 20.27 28.51 10.08
CA PHE A 57 21.09 27.96 11.14
C PHE A 57 20.87 26.45 11.25
N VAL A 58 21.90 25.75 11.71
CA VAL A 58 21.81 24.36 12.15
C VAL A 58 22.18 24.29 13.61
N LYS A 59 21.31 23.67 14.41
CA LYS A 59 21.56 23.29 15.81
C LYS A 59 21.83 21.80 15.88
N ASP A 60 22.98 21.42 16.42
CA ASP A 60 23.26 20.04 16.83
C ASP A 60 22.66 19.79 18.21
N THR A 61 21.71 18.85 18.30
CA THR A 61 20.92 18.60 19.51
C THR A 61 21.69 17.80 20.55
N ILE A 62 22.80 17.17 20.16
CA ILE A 62 23.66 16.36 21.05
C ILE A 62 24.74 17.23 21.70
N THR A 63 25.41 18.06 20.90
CA THR A 63 26.52 18.91 21.36
C THR A 63 26.06 20.29 21.82
N GLY A 64 24.89 20.75 21.34
CA GLY A 64 24.39 22.10 21.54
C GLY A 64 25.01 23.14 20.62
N GLU A 65 25.88 22.75 19.69
CA GLU A 65 26.53 23.65 18.74
C GLU A 65 25.50 24.26 17.76
N ILE A 66 25.55 25.58 17.56
CA ILE A 66 24.80 26.27 16.52
C ILE A 66 25.75 26.88 15.47
N THR A 67 25.44 26.65 14.19
CA THR A 67 26.26 27.10 13.05
C THR A 67 25.39 27.81 12.02
N SER A 68 25.88 28.93 11.47
CA SER A 68 25.23 29.60 10.34
C SER A 68 25.55 28.89 9.02
N ILE A 69 24.52 28.64 8.22
CA ILE A 69 24.59 28.04 6.88
C ILE A 69 24.68 29.11 5.80
N SER A 70 24.08 30.28 6.04
CA SER A 70 24.03 31.44 5.15
C SER A 70 25.35 32.21 5.07
N ALA A 71 26.47 31.50 4.94
CA ALA A 71 27.80 32.08 4.86
C ALA A 71 28.60 31.47 3.70
N ASN A 72 29.45 32.26 3.06
CA ASN A 72 30.31 31.80 1.98
C ASN A 72 31.36 30.78 2.46
N SER A 73 32.19 30.26 1.56
CA SER A 73 33.20 29.24 1.90
C SER A 73 34.31 29.73 2.83
N MET A 74 34.43 31.04 3.05
CA MET A 74 35.35 31.65 4.03
C MET A 74 34.66 31.97 5.37
N GLY A 75 33.36 31.70 5.49
CA GLY A 75 32.56 31.99 6.69
C GLY A 75 32.03 33.42 6.76
N GLU A 76 32.11 34.21 5.67
CA GLU A 76 31.50 35.55 5.65
C GLU A 76 29.99 35.42 5.43
N GLN A 77 29.19 36.05 6.29
CA GLN A 77 27.73 35.99 6.22
C GLN A 77 27.17 36.59 4.92
N GLY A 78 26.04 36.06 4.48
CA GLY A 78 25.22 36.62 3.42
C GLY A 78 24.79 38.05 3.74
N ASN A 79 24.69 38.88 2.70
CA ASN A 79 24.31 40.29 2.81
C ASN A 79 22.82 40.56 2.57
N SER A 80 21.99 39.51 2.59
CA SER A 80 20.54 39.55 2.40
C SER A 80 19.91 38.31 3.06
N GLY A 81 18.57 38.27 3.13
CA GLY A 81 17.84 37.19 3.80
C GLY A 81 18.00 35.83 3.11
N SER A 82 18.09 34.78 3.94
CA SER A 82 18.17 33.37 3.54
C SER A 82 17.14 32.55 4.31
N TYR A 83 16.51 31.58 3.65
CA TYR A 83 15.36 30.87 4.18
C TYR A 83 15.30 29.41 3.70
N HIS A 84 14.39 28.64 4.32
CA HIS A 84 14.03 27.25 3.96
C HIS A 84 15.24 26.31 3.75
N GLY A 85 16.06 26.14 4.79
CA GLY A 85 17.10 25.11 4.80
C GLY A 85 16.51 23.69 4.84
N ARG A 86 17.05 22.79 4.01
CA ARG A 86 16.73 21.35 3.99
C ARG A 86 17.99 20.52 3.82
N PHE A 87 18.13 19.45 4.61
CA PHE A 87 19.27 18.55 4.51
C PHE A 87 19.21 17.68 3.26
N SER A 88 20.37 17.28 2.74
CA SER A 88 20.49 16.14 1.83
C SER A 88 20.17 14.83 2.56
N PRO A 89 19.75 13.76 1.86
CA PRO A 89 19.42 12.47 2.49
C PRO A 89 20.58 11.82 3.26
N ASP A 90 21.83 12.15 2.90
CA ASP A 90 23.03 11.70 3.60
C ASP A 90 23.47 12.63 4.75
N GLY A 91 22.73 13.73 4.98
CA GLY A 91 23.02 14.73 6.01
C GLY A 91 24.28 15.58 5.76
N THR A 92 24.95 15.44 4.62
CA THR A 92 26.23 16.12 4.35
C THR A 92 26.09 17.51 3.77
N LYS A 93 24.92 17.89 3.26
CA LYS A 93 24.66 19.16 2.58
C LYS A 93 23.35 19.77 3.03
N ILE A 94 23.22 21.08 2.84
CA ILE A 94 21.95 21.80 3.02
C ILE A 94 21.66 22.61 1.76
N VAL A 95 20.46 22.45 1.22
CA VAL A 95 19.90 23.34 0.20
C VAL A 95 19.09 24.43 0.90
N PHE A 96 19.20 25.66 0.42
CA PHE A 96 18.46 26.82 0.93
C PHE A 96 18.31 27.86 -0.17
N HIS A 97 17.43 28.84 0.01
CA HIS A 97 17.35 29.98 -0.89
C HIS A 97 17.80 31.26 -0.22
N SER A 98 18.42 32.16 -0.98
CA SER A 98 18.98 33.40 -0.47
C SER A 98 18.96 34.50 -1.51
N GLY A 99 18.69 35.73 -1.07
CA GLY A 99 18.86 36.94 -1.88
C GLY A 99 20.28 37.52 -1.81
N ALA A 100 21.21 36.84 -1.13
CA ALA A 100 22.56 37.36 -0.90
C ALA A 100 23.43 37.19 -2.15
N ASN A 101 24.17 38.23 -2.51
CA ASN A 101 25.04 38.25 -3.69
C ASN A 101 26.54 38.13 -3.35
N ASN A 102 26.85 37.69 -2.13
CA ASN A 102 28.22 37.47 -1.65
C ASN A 102 28.46 36.04 -1.12
N LEU A 103 27.50 35.12 -1.30
CA LEU A 103 27.66 33.71 -0.92
C LEU A 103 28.60 32.96 -1.87
N ILE A 104 28.69 33.40 -3.12
CA ILE A 104 29.63 32.90 -4.12
C ILE A 104 30.33 34.07 -4.83
N GLU A 105 31.48 33.81 -5.45
CA GLU A 105 32.23 34.83 -6.17
C GLU A 105 31.47 35.30 -7.42
N ASN A 106 31.45 36.61 -7.64
CA ASN A 106 30.83 37.25 -8.81
C ASN A 106 29.32 36.98 -8.98
N ASP A 107 28.59 36.72 -7.89
CA ASP A 107 27.14 36.73 -7.96
C ASP A 107 26.66 38.16 -8.26
N THR A 108 26.04 38.32 -9.42
CA THR A 108 25.47 39.60 -9.88
C THR A 108 23.96 39.61 -9.80
N ASN A 109 23.36 38.51 -9.34
CA ASN A 109 21.93 38.36 -9.21
C ASN A 109 21.39 39.19 -8.05
N LEU A 110 20.21 39.75 -8.24
CA LEU A 110 19.49 40.51 -7.22
C LEU A 110 18.19 39.82 -6.77
N TRP A 111 17.95 38.62 -7.29
CA TRP A 111 16.81 37.77 -6.96
C TRP A 111 17.22 36.67 -5.98
N ASN A 112 16.23 36.04 -5.33
CA ASN A 112 16.52 34.87 -4.52
C ASN A 112 17.03 33.74 -5.43
N GLY A 113 18.18 33.18 -5.09
CA GLY A 113 18.76 32.02 -5.76
C GLY A 113 18.73 30.79 -4.87
N ILE A 114 18.85 29.60 -5.47
CA ILE A 114 19.00 28.35 -4.72
C ILE A 114 20.47 28.00 -4.57
N PHE A 115 20.88 27.78 -3.32
CA PHE A 115 22.25 27.46 -2.95
C PHE A 115 22.33 26.11 -2.22
N ILE A 116 23.43 25.40 -2.42
CA ILE A 116 23.81 24.23 -1.63
C ILE A 116 25.07 24.57 -0.83
N LYS A 117 25.02 24.39 0.49
CA LYS A 117 26.17 24.39 1.40
C LYS A 117 26.60 22.95 1.65
N ASP A 118 27.85 22.63 1.38
CA ASP A 118 28.46 21.37 1.81
C ASP A 118 28.99 21.53 3.25
N LEU A 119 28.49 20.70 4.17
CA LEU A 119 28.78 20.81 5.60
C LEU A 119 30.14 20.23 5.97
N ILE A 120 30.79 19.47 5.07
CA ILE A 120 32.10 18.86 5.31
C ILE A 120 33.21 19.81 4.87
N THR A 121 33.07 20.39 3.67
CA THR A 121 34.07 21.25 3.04
C THR A 121 33.85 22.73 3.34
N GLY A 122 32.60 23.12 3.62
CA GLY A 122 32.18 24.52 3.73
C GLY A 122 31.89 25.19 2.38
N ASP A 123 32.03 24.48 1.26
CA ASP A 123 31.81 25.03 -0.07
C ASP A 123 30.34 25.42 -0.29
N VAL A 124 30.12 26.49 -1.05
CA VAL A 124 28.78 26.98 -1.44
C VAL A 124 28.70 27.00 -2.96
N MET A 125 27.63 26.44 -3.50
CA MET A 125 27.34 26.48 -4.93
C MET A 125 25.90 26.92 -5.18
N ARG A 126 25.68 27.60 -6.30
CA ARG A 126 24.36 27.95 -6.79
C ARG A 126 23.88 26.93 -7.82
N ILE A 127 22.62 26.51 -7.76
CA ILE A 127 22.09 25.44 -8.61
C ILE A 127 21.09 25.91 -9.68
N ASP A 128 20.42 27.03 -9.45
CA ASP A 128 19.45 27.64 -10.36
C ASP A 128 20.15 28.56 -11.37
N VAL A 129 21.05 27.99 -12.17
CA VAL A 129 21.77 28.70 -13.22
C VAL A 129 21.15 28.37 -14.57
N SER A 130 20.82 29.40 -15.35
CA SER A 130 20.31 29.22 -16.71
C SER A 130 21.26 28.38 -17.58
N THR A 131 20.72 27.69 -18.58
CA THR A 131 21.51 26.87 -19.52
C THR A 131 22.61 27.65 -20.26
N LEU A 132 22.47 28.98 -20.35
CA LEU A 132 23.42 29.90 -20.98
C LEU A 132 24.34 30.61 -19.98
N GLY A 133 24.17 30.39 -18.68
CA GLY A 133 24.95 31.05 -17.62
C GLY A 133 24.62 32.53 -17.42
N GLU A 134 23.49 32.99 -17.94
CA GLU A 134 22.96 34.34 -17.73
C GLU A 134 22.37 34.48 -16.31
N PRO A 135 22.44 35.67 -15.69
CA PRO A 135 21.78 35.96 -14.42
C PRO A 135 20.27 35.72 -14.50
N LEU A 136 19.66 35.29 -13.40
CA LEU A 136 18.22 35.11 -13.35
C LEU A 136 17.47 36.43 -13.52
N ASP A 137 16.29 36.35 -14.12
CA ASP A 137 15.34 37.46 -14.23
C ASP A 137 14.13 37.32 -13.27
N GLY A 138 14.14 36.28 -12.44
CA GLY A 138 13.16 36.00 -11.39
C GLY A 138 13.80 35.31 -10.19
N SER A 139 12.98 35.07 -9.16
CA SER A 139 13.44 34.45 -7.91
C SER A 139 13.10 32.96 -7.89
N SER A 140 13.93 32.17 -7.20
CA SER A 140 13.72 30.75 -6.95
C SER A 140 13.55 30.47 -5.46
N TYR A 141 12.70 29.49 -5.11
CA TYR A 141 12.31 29.15 -3.73
C TYR A 141 12.11 27.64 -3.52
N ASN A 142 11.83 27.25 -2.27
CA ASN A 142 11.31 25.91 -1.89
C ASN A 142 12.10 24.70 -2.43
N ALA A 143 13.42 24.78 -2.42
CA ALA A 143 14.26 23.71 -2.95
C ALA A 143 14.37 22.50 -2.00
N GLN A 144 14.36 21.30 -2.56
CA GLN A 144 14.49 20.03 -1.83
C GLN A 144 15.31 19.01 -2.63
N PHE A 145 16.03 18.11 -1.94
CA PHE A 145 16.74 17.00 -2.58
C PHE A 145 15.80 15.85 -2.96
N SER A 146 16.12 15.12 -4.02
CA SER A 146 15.56 13.80 -4.26
C SER A 146 16.01 12.81 -3.17
N PRO A 147 15.28 11.71 -2.94
CA PRO A 147 15.62 10.72 -1.90
C PRO A 147 17.00 10.08 -2.06
N ASP A 148 17.50 9.98 -3.29
CA ASP A 148 18.86 9.49 -3.60
C ASP A 148 19.94 10.60 -3.56
N GLY A 149 19.54 11.85 -3.31
CA GLY A 149 20.42 13.02 -3.27
C GLY A 149 20.98 13.45 -4.63
N THR A 150 20.53 12.87 -5.74
CA THR A 150 21.09 13.15 -7.08
C THR A 150 20.45 14.34 -7.79
N LYS A 151 19.29 14.82 -7.32
CA LYS A 151 18.52 15.90 -7.95
C LYS A 151 18.03 16.90 -6.91
N ILE A 152 17.72 18.12 -7.37
CA ILE A 152 17.03 19.16 -6.62
C ILE A 152 15.73 19.51 -7.35
N ILE A 153 14.61 19.49 -6.65
CA ILE A 153 13.36 20.12 -7.10
C ILE A 153 13.26 21.52 -6.49
N PHE A 154 12.80 22.51 -7.24
CA PHE A 154 12.61 23.87 -6.75
C PHE A 154 11.59 24.63 -7.60
N GLU A 155 11.04 25.71 -7.05
CA GLU A 155 10.12 26.62 -7.73
C GLU A 155 10.87 27.84 -8.23
N SER A 156 10.47 28.42 -9.36
CA SER A 156 11.05 29.67 -9.85
C SER A 156 10.09 30.48 -10.70
N SER A 157 10.16 31.80 -10.53
CA SER A 157 9.48 32.79 -11.36
C SER A 157 10.36 33.27 -12.54
N ALA A 158 11.53 32.67 -12.75
CA ALA A 158 12.51 33.12 -13.73
C ALA A 158 12.21 32.56 -15.13
N SER A 159 12.03 33.45 -16.10
CA SER A 159 11.69 33.09 -17.49
C SER A 159 12.88 32.67 -18.34
N ASN A 160 14.09 32.65 -17.76
CA ASN A 160 15.32 32.36 -18.48
C ASN A 160 16.07 31.11 -17.98
N LEU A 161 15.44 30.28 -17.13
CA LEU A 161 16.04 29.03 -16.67
C LEU A 161 16.13 27.98 -17.79
N VAL A 162 15.06 27.81 -18.55
CA VAL A 162 14.98 26.92 -19.70
C VAL A 162 14.40 27.65 -20.93
N GLU A 163 14.72 27.18 -22.13
CA GLU A 163 14.15 27.74 -23.35
C GLU A 163 12.65 27.40 -23.44
N GLY A 164 11.84 28.37 -23.86
CA GLY A 164 10.40 28.19 -24.07
C GLY A 164 9.52 28.83 -23.00
N ASP A 165 10.12 29.25 -21.87
CA ASP A 165 9.40 29.86 -20.75
C ASP A 165 8.67 31.15 -21.12
N THR A 166 7.35 31.07 -21.23
CA THR A 166 6.55 32.20 -21.73
C THR A 166 5.26 32.45 -20.96
N ASN A 167 4.91 31.59 -20.00
CA ASN A 167 3.65 31.70 -19.26
C ASN A 167 3.65 32.85 -18.24
N GLY A 168 4.84 33.27 -17.76
CA GLY A 168 4.99 34.33 -16.76
C GLY A 168 4.50 33.95 -15.36
N TRP A 169 4.35 32.65 -15.10
CA TRP A 169 3.95 32.08 -13.80
C TRP A 169 5.15 31.43 -13.11
N ASP A 170 4.97 31.07 -11.85
CA ASP A 170 5.96 30.27 -11.13
C ASP A 170 5.87 28.82 -11.62
N ASP A 171 7.02 28.25 -11.99
CA ASP A 171 7.15 26.89 -12.47
C ASP A 171 8.02 26.05 -11.53
N ILE A 172 7.83 24.73 -11.59
CA ILE A 172 8.65 23.75 -10.87
C ILE A 172 9.72 23.20 -11.81
N PHE A 173 10.95 23.14 -11.31
CA PHE A 173 12.12 22.66 -12.03
C PHE A 173 12.83 21.55 -11.26
N ILE A 174 13.43 20.63 -12.00
CA ILE A 174 14.36 19.63 -11.49
C ILE A 174 15.75 19.92 -12.03
N LYS A 175 16.72 20.07 -11.14
CA LYS A 175 18.14 20.11 -11.44
C LYS A 175 18.78 18.76 -11.12
N ASP A 176 19.31 18.08 -12.14
CA ASP A 176 20.12 16.88 -11.94
C ASP A 176 21.57 17.28 -11.62
N LEU A 177 22.07 16.85 -10.46
CA LEU A 177 23.38 17.26 -9.94
C LEU A 177 24.54 16.46 -10.56
N ILE A 178 24.25 15.36 -11.25
CA ILE A 178 25.26 14.51 -11.89
C ILE A 178 25.50 14.97 -13.33
N THR A 179 24.43 15.14 -14.09
CA THR A 179 24.43 15.53 -15.50
C THR A 179 24.45 17.04 -15.70
N ASN A 180 24.10 17.81 -14.66
CA ASN A 180 23.87 19.24 -14.69
C ASN A 180 22.66 19.66 -15.55
N GLU A 181 21.78 18.72 -15.92
CA GLU A 181 20.56 18.97 -16.68
C GLU A 181 19.51 19.70 -15.82
N LEU A 182 18.76 20.62 -16.43
CA LEU A 182 17.68 21.37 -15.81
C LEU A 182 16.40 21.15 -16.62
N THR A 183 15.36 20.62 -15.99
CA THR A 183 14.09 20.21 -16.65
C THR A 183 12.91 20.88 -15.97
N ARG A 184 11.93 21.36 -16.75
CA ARG A 184 10.67 21.88 -16.21
C ARG A 184 9.67 20.75 -15.97
N VAL A 185 9.06 20.73 -14.79
CA VAL A 185 8.03 19.77 -14.38
C VAL A 185 6.64 20.23 -14.81
N SER A 186 6.38 21.53 -14.73
CA SER A 186 5.13 22.27 -15.02
C SER A 186 4.69 22.25 -16.49
N ILE A 187 4.67 21.06 -17.09
CA ILE A 187 4.22 20.79 -18.44
C ILE A 187 3.25 19.61 -18.45
N ASN A 188 2.25 19.66 -19.33
CA ASN A 188 1.32 18.55 -19.53
C ASN A 188 1.99 17.36 -20.26
N ALA A 189 1.24 16.26 -20.46
CA ALA A 189 1.75 15.05 -21.12
C ALA A 189 2.17 15.25 -22.60
N LEU A 190 1.76 16.37 -23.23
CA LEU A 190 2.17 16.75 -24.59
C LEU A 190 3.41 17.67 -24.60
N GLY A 191 3.92 18.04 -23.42
CA GLY A 191 5.04 18.95 -23.25
C GLY A 191 4.68 20.43 -23.35
N GLU A 192 3.40 20.78 -23.24
CA GLU A 192 2.94 22.18 -23.24
C GLU A 192 3.01 22.77 -21.82
N GLU A 193 3.43 24.03 -21.69
CA GLU A 193 3.53 24.74 -20.41
C GLU A 193 2.17 24.87 -19.73
N GLY A 194 2.16 24.67 -18.41
CA GLY A 194 1.01 24.98 -17.57
C GLY A 194 0.66 26.47 -17.63
N ASN A 195 -0.64 26.78 -17.62
CA ASN A 195 -1.15 28.13 -17.77
C ASN A 195 -1.52 28.82 -16.44
N GLY A 196 -1.09 28.26 -15.31
CA GLY A 196 -1.29 28.80 -13.96
C GLY A 196 -0.04 28.63 -13.09
N TRP A 197 -0.14 29.02 -11.82
CA TRP A 197 0.94 28.87 -10.84
C TRP A 197 1.20 27.42 -10.43
N PHE A 198 2.44 27.11 -10.05
CA PHE A 198 2.85 25.81 -9.50
C PHE A 198 3.63 25.99 -8.19
N TYR A 199 3.29 25.20 -7.18
CA TYR A 199 3.89 25.29 -5.84
C TYR A 199 4.15 23.91 -5.22
N ASN A 200 4.98 23.88 -4.18
CA ASN A 200 5.21 22.77 -3.25
C ASN A 200 5.56 21.43 -3.93
N GLY A 201 6.43 21.48 -4.94
CA GLY A 201 6.95 20.28 -5.60
C GLY A 201 7.79 19.40 -4.66
N SER A 202 7.46 18.10 -4.56
CA SER A 202 8.26 17.12 -3.81
C SER A 202 8.30 15.75 -4.50
N PHE A 203 9.41 15.01 -4.30
CA PHE A 203 9.57 13.66 -4.85
C PHE A 203 8.84 12.62 -4.00
N SER A 204 8.37 11.54 -4.65
CA SER A 204 8.00 10.31 -3.94
C SER A 204 9.22 9.67 -3.27
N PRO A 205 9.05 8.84 -2.22
CA PRO A 205 10.17 8.21 -1.50
C PRO A 205 11.09 7.35 -2.37
N ASP A 206 10.55 6.73 -3.44
CA ASP A 206 11.29 5.96 -4.43
C ASP A 206 11.91 6.83 -5.55
N GLY A 207 11.62 8.14 -5.55
CA GLY A 207 12.10 9.10 -6.54
C GLY A 207 11.49 8.96 -7.94
N THR A 208 10.42 8.18 -8.12
CA THR A 208 9.81 7.93 -9.45
C THR A 208 8.72 8.92 -9.82
N LYS A 209 8.13 9.62 -8.84
CA LYS A 209 7.02 10.56 -9.03
C LYS A 209 7.30 11.89 -8.34
N ILE A 210 6.54 12.91 -8.76
CA ILE A 210 6.53 14.24 -8.13
C ILE A 210 5.10 14.61 -7.82
N ILE A 211 4.87 15.12 -6.61
CA ILE A 211 3.60 15.75 -6.23
C ILE A 211 3.77 17.26 -6.14
N PHE A 212 2.75 18.00 -6.54
CA PHE A 212 2.77 19.46 -6.56
C PHE A 212 1.35 20.06 -6.55
N GLU A 213 1.26 21.34 -6.22
CA GLU A 213 0.05 22.16 -6.33
C GLU A 213 0.05 22.92 -7.65
N SER A 214 -1.12 23.09 -8.28
CA SER A 214 -1.23 23.92 -9.48
C SER A 214 -2.59 24.59 -9.66
N TRP A 215 -2.56 25.82 -10.17
CA TRP A 215 -3.72 26.57 -10.68
C TRP A 215 -3.96 26.38 -12.19
N ALA A 216 -3.22 25.48 -12.84
CA ALA A 216 -3.23 25.34 -14.29
C ALA A 216 -4.34 24.40 -14.77
N ASP A 217 -5.31 24.94 -15.53
CA ASP A 217 -6.46 24.19 -16.08
C ASP A 217 -6.14 23.33 -17.31
N ASN A 218 -4.87 23.33 -17.76
CA ASN A 218 -4.42 22.66 -18.98
C ASN A 218 -3.43 21.50 -18.75
N LEU A 219 -3.25 21.07 -17.49
CA LEU A 219 -2.42 19.91 -17.15
C LEU A 219 -3.09 18.59 -17.55
N ILE A 220 -4.40 18.49 -17.33
CA ILE A 220 -5.25 17.37 -17.70
C ILE A 220 -6.57 17.90 -18.29
N ALA A 221 -7.27 17.10 -19.10
CA ALA A 221 -8.47 17.55 -19.81
C ALA A 221 -9.70 17.78 -18.91
N GLU A 222 -9.68 17.24 -17.68
CA GLU A 222 -10.81 17.24 -16.75
C GLU A 222 -10.65 18.26 -15.61
N ASP A 223 -9.74 19.22 -15.75
CA ASP A 223 -9.62 20.32 -14.80
C ASP A 223 -10.66 21.42 -15.07
N SER A 224 -11.73 21.47 -14.26
CA SER A 224 -12.89 22.32 -14.54
C SER A 224 -13.35 23.22 -13.40
N ASN A 225 -12.79 23.05 -12.19
CA ASN A 225 -13.16 23.84 -11.02
C ASN A 225 -12.55 25.25 -11.02
N GLY A 226 -11.44 25.47 -11.73
CA GLY A 226 -10.71 26.74 -11.76
C GLY A 226 -10.06 27.11 -10.43
N GLU A 227 -9.80 26.13 -9.58
CA GLU A 227 -9.20 26.25 -8.26
C GLU A 227 -7.80 25.60 -8.25
N GLU A 228 -7.06 25.78 -7.15
CA GLU A 228 -5.77 25.13 -6.96
C GLU A 228 -5.93 23.66 -6.60
N ASP A 229 -5.34 22.78 -7.39
CA ASP A 229 -5.44 21.34 -7.22
C ASP A 229 -4.08 20.69 -6.96
N ILE A 230 -4.12 19.48 -6.41
CA ILE A 230 -2.92 18.68 -6.19
C ILE A 230 -2.80 17.67 -7.31
N PHE A 231 -1.64 17.63 -7.93
CA PHE A 231 -1.32 16.72 -9.02
C PHE A 231 -0.09 15.90 -8.69
N MET A 232 -0.09 14.65 -9.18
CA MET A 232 1.06 13.76 -9.15
C MET A 232 1.48 13.47 -10.58
N LYS A 233 2.77 13.60 -10.86
CA LYS A 233 3.38 13.31 -12.16
C LYS A 233 4.40 12.19 -12.06
N ASP A 234 4.26 11.18 -12.90
CA ASP A 234 5.27 10.15 -13.07
C ASP A 234 6.43 10.70 -13.92
N ILE A 235 7.65 10.60 -13.40
CA ILE A 235 8.83 11.24 -14.01
C ILE A 235 9.22 10.54 -15.31
N LEU A 236 9.02 9.22 -15.41
CA LEU A 236 9.46 8.42 -16.55
C LEU A 236 8.49 8.55 -17.74
N THR A 237 7.20 8.45 -17.46
CA THR A 237 6.13 8.43 -18.48
C THR A 237 5.60 9.84 -18.77
N GLY A 238 5.70 10.77 -17.82
CA GLY A 238 5.08 12.09 -17.90
C GLY A 238 3.58 12.07 -17.62
N GLU A 239 3.00 10.94 -17.23
CA GLU A 239 1.59 10.82 -16.84
C GLU A 239 1.28 11.72 -15.64
N ILE A 240 0.13 12.41 -15.68
CA ILE A 240 -0.33 13.32 -14.62
C ILE A 240 -1.68 12.83 -14.11
N THR A 241 -1.78 12.65 -12.79
CA THR A 241 -3.00 12.26 -12.08
C THR A 241 -3.37 13.33 -11.06
N ARG A 242 -4.65 13.72 -11.01
CA ARG A 242 -5.16 14.60 -9.95
C ARG A 242 -5.33 13.81 -8.64
N ILE A 243 -4.77 14.33 -7.56
CA ILE A 243 -4.85 13.74 -6.23
C ILE A 243 -6.03 14.29 -5.45
N SER A 244 -6.36 15.58 -5.58
CA SER A 244 -7.50 16.26 -4.94
C SER A 244 -8.87 15.81 -5.50
N THR A 245 -9.17 14.52 -5.36
CA THR A 245 -10.45 13.92 -5.76
C THR A 245 -11.03 13.09 -4.62
N ASN A 246 -12.34 12.85 -4.66
CA ASN A 246 -12.98 11.86 -3.79
C ASN A 246 -12.68 10.42 -4.24
N PHE A 247 -13.26 9.44 -3.52
CA PHE A 247 -13.05 8.01 -3.77
C PHE A 247 -13.53 7.53 -5.16
N LEU A 248 -14.45 8.26 -5.79
CA LEU A 248 -14.95 7.98 -7.15
C LEU A 248 -14.10 8.64 -8.24
N GLY A 249 -13.07 9.40 -7.87
CA GLY A 249 -12.25 10.18 -8.80
C GLY A 249 -12.83 11.55 -9.17
N GLU A 250 -13.91 12.01 -8.51
CA GLU A 250 -14.51 13.31 -8.82
C GLU A 250 -13.68 14.45 -8.21
N GLU A 251 -13.48 15.54 -8.97
CA GLU A 251 -12.67 16.69 -8.56
C GLU A 251 -13.21 17.41 -7.30
N GLY A 252 -12.29 17.88 -6.46
CA GLY A 252 -12.60 18.70 -5.30
C GLY A 252 -13.29 20.02 -5.69
N THR A 253 -14.28 20.45 -4.90
CA THR A 253 -15.03 21.70 -5.17
C THR A 253 -14.26 22.99 -4.88
N PHE A 254 -13.19 22.94 -4.10
CA PHE A 254 -12.35 24.08 -3.72
C PHE A 254 -10.89 23.67 -3.62
N ARG A 255 -10.02 24.67 -3.47
CA ARG A 255 -8.56 24.53 -3.41
C ARG A 255 -8.02 23.51 -2.41
N SER A 256 -6.93 22.87 -2.79
CA SER A 256 -6.16 21.89 -2.00
C SER A 256 -4.67 22.23 -1.97
N HIS A 257 -4.00 21.99 -0.83
CA HIS A 257 -2.65 22.47 -0.55
C HIS A 257 -1.82 21.52 0.32
N ASN A 258 -0.52 21.81 0.42
CA ASN A 258 0.48 21.16 1.25
C ASN A 258 0.53 19.63 1.07
N PRO A 259 0.68 19.11 -0.17
CA PRO A 259 0.76 17.68 -0.39
C PRO A 259 2.07 17.09 0.15
N GLN A 260 1.97 15.91 0.75
CA GLN A 260 3.12 15.12 1.19
C GLN A 260 2.86 13.63 0.96
N PHE A 261 3.82 12.91 0.40
CA PHE A 261 3.78 11.45 0.35
C PHE A 261 3.96 10.82 1.74
N SER A 262 3.31 9.68 1.98
CA SER A 262 3.67 8.78 3.07
C SER A 262 5.09 8.23 2.88
N PRO A 263 5.78 7.78 3.95
CA PRO A 263 7.13 7.25 3.87
C PRO A 263 7.29 6.05 2.92
N ASP A 264 6.24 5.24 2.77
CA ASP A 264 6.18 4.10 1.84
C ASP A 264 5.71 4.48 0.42
N GLY A 265 5.28 5.73 0.22
CA GLY A 265 4.79 6.25 -1.06
C GLY A 265 3.41 5.75 -1.48
N THR A 266 2.66 5.08 -0.61
CA THR A 266 1.33 4.53 -0.93
C THR A 266 0.18 5.49 -0.66
N GLN A 267 0.42 6.58 0.06
CA GLN A 267 -0.58 7.58 0.44
C GLN A 267 -0.08 9.01 0.22
N VAL A 268 -1.03 9.95 0.17
CA VAL A 268 -0.77 11.40 0.16
C VAL A 268 -1.58 12.08 1.25
N LEU A 269 -0.90 12.83 2.11
CA LEU A 269 -1.46 13.76 3.06
C LEU A 269 -1.57 15.15 2.42
N PHE A 270 -2.69 15.84 2.62
CA PHE A 270 -2.90 17.19 2.12
C PHE A 270 -3.99 17.93 2.90
N THR A 271 -4.05 19.25 2.77
CA THR A 271 -5.13 20.08 3.30
C THR A 271 -6.07 20.48 2.18
N SER A 272 -7.39 20.52 2.40
CA SER A 272 -8.34 20.95 1.38
C SER A 272 -9.52 21.72 1.96
N TRP A 273 -10.01 22.69 1.19
CA TRP A 273 -11.28 23.39 1.43
C TRP A 273 -12.47 22.71 0.74
N ALA A 274 -12.21 21.66 -0.05
CA ALA A 274 -13.24 20.98 -0.81
C ALA A 274 -14.22 20.28 0.11
N ASN A 275 -15.52 20.49 -0.13
CA ASN A 275 -16.61 19.95 0.69
C ASN A 275 -17.20 18.64 0.13
N ASN A 276 -16.51 18.00 -0.82
CA ASN A 276 -16.97 16.79 -1.49
C ASN A 276 -15.92 15.66 -1.54
N LEU A 277 -14.76 15.82 -0.89
CA LEU A 277 -13.72 14.78 -0.87
C LEU A 277 -14.13 13.56 -0.04
N VAL A 278 -14.90 13.79 1.02
CA VAL A 278 -15.52 12.77 1.87
C VAL A 278 -16.99 13.11 2.10
N GLU A 279 -17.80 12.11 2.45
CA GLU A 279 -19.18 12.35 2.84
C GLU A 279 -19.26 13.24 4.09
N ASN A 280 -20.32 14.05 4.18
CA ASN A 280 -20.62 14.90 5.35
C ASN A 280 -19.56 15.95 5.70
N ASP A 281 -18.81 16.45 4.71
CA ASP A 281 -18.11 17.72 4.88
C ASP A 281 -19.11 18.89 4.88
N THR A 282 -19.34 19.48 6.04
CA THR A 282 -20.40 20.51 6.21
C THR A 282 -19.92 21.80 6.87
N ASN A 283 -18.69 21.82 7.40
CA ASN A 283 -18.17 22.97 8.14
C ASN A 283 -17.69 24.12 7.23
N ASN A 284 -17.40 23.86 5.94
CA ASN A 284 -16.76 24.80 5.01
C ASN A 284 -15.44 25.37 5.55
N LEU A 285 -14.71 24.58 6.33
CA LEU A 285 -13.39 24.90 6.86
C LEU A 285 -12.34 24.02 6.16
N PRO A 286 -11.07 24.44 6.12
CA PRO A 286 -10.01 23.56 5.65
C PRO A 286 -9.87 22.36 6.59
N ASP A 287 -9.89 21.18 6.00
CA ASP A 287 -9.68 19.89 6.66
C ASP A 287 -8.41 19.24 6.10
N ILE A 288 -7.85 18.30 6.87
CA ILE A 288 -6.66 17.53 6.52
C ILE A 288 -7.11 16.15 6.08
N PHE A 289 -6.62 15.70 4.92
CA PHE A 289 -6.99 14.46 4.29
C PHE A 289 -5.78 13.58 4.01
N VAL A 290 -5.97 12.27 4.14
CA VAL A 290 -5.04 11.25 3.64
C VAL A 290 -5.76 10.50 2.53
N LYS A 291 -5.16 10.45 1.34
CA LYS A 291 -5.64 9.67 0.21
C LYS A 291 -4.74 8.47 -0.03
N ASN A 292 -5.34 7.29 -0.08
CA ASN A 292 -4.66 6.07 -0.50
C ASN A 292 -4.54 6.04 -2.03
N LEU A 293 -3.32 5.92 -2.55
CA LEU A 293 -3.06 5.96 -3.99
C LEU A 293 -3.39 4.64 -4.70
N ILE A 294 -3.59 3.54 -3.96
CA ILE A 294 -3.94 2.22 -4.50
C ILE A 294 -5.45 2.04 -4.51
N SER A 295 -6.12 2.25 -3.37
CA SER A 295 -7.57 2.05 -3.24
C SER A 295 -8.40 3.27 -3.67
N GLY A 296 -7.81 4.46 -3.69
CA GLY A 296 -8.51 5.73 -3.91
C GLY A 296 -9.27 6.26 -2.68
N GLU A 297 -9.26 5.52 -1.56
CA GLU A 297 -9.92 5.92 -0.31
C GLU A 297 -9.38 7.25 0.22
N VAL A 298 -10.28 8.09 0.74
CA VAL A 298 -9.94 9.39 1.34
C VAL A 298 -10.42 9.43 2.79
N LEU A 299 -9.49 9.65 3.72
CA LEU A 299 -9.74 9.75 5.15
C LEU A 299 -9.56 11.19 5.62
N ARG A 300 -10.54 11.74 6.36
CA ARG A 300 -10.35 13.01 7.10
C ARG A 300 -9.55 12.75 8.37
N VAL A 301 -8.39 13.40 8.50
CA VAL A 301 -7.47 13.26 9.64
C VAL A 301 -7.96 14.08 10.83
N ASN A 302 -8.31 15.34 10.65
CA ASN A 302 -8.71 16.21 11.75
C ASN A 302 -10.16 15.92 12.19
N THR A 303 -10.35 14.82 12.92
CA THR A 303 -11.60 14.46 13.61
C THR A 303 -11.30 14.21 15.07
N ASN A 304 -12.32 14.32 15.93
CA ASN A 304 -12.18 13.85 17.31
C ASN A 304 -12.12 12.30 17.37
N ALA A 305 -11.93 11.76 18.59
CA ALA A 305 -11.83 10.32 18.83
C ALA A 305 -13.09 9.51 18.43
N MET A 306 -14.24 10.18 18.21
CA MET A 306 -15.48 9.56 17.72
C MET A 306 -15.64 9.67 16.19
N GLY A 307 -14.66 10.24 15.49
CA GLY A 307 -14.71 10.45 14.04
C GLY A 307 -15.53 11.67 13.60
N GLU A 308 -15.90 12.57 14.52
CA GLU A 308 -16.72 13.73 14.19
C GLU A 308 -15.89 14.87 13.56
N GLN A 309 -16.49 15.58 12.59
CA GLN A 309 -15.90 16.76 11.95
C GLN A 309 -15.72 17.90 12.96
N LEU A 310 -14.58 18.60 12.88
CA LEU A 310 -14.22 19.69 13.79
C LEU A 310 -14.84 21.04 13.41
N ASP A 311 -14.84 21.96 14.37
CA ASP A 311 -15.37 23.32 14.26
C ASP A 311 -14.29 24.41 14.09
N GLY A 312 -13.00 24.04 14.17
CA GLY A 312 -11.85 24.94 14.09
C GLY A 312 -11.03 24.74 12.81
N TRP A 313 -10.18 25.73 12.48
CA TRP A 313 -9.30 25.64 11.32
C TRP A 313 -8.14 24.68 11.60
N SER A 314 -7.95 23.71 10.71
CA SER A 314 -6.74 22.90 10.63
C SER A 314 -6.05 23.21 9.31
N PHE A 315 -5.06 24.10 9.34
CA PHE A 315 -4.38 24.59 8.14
C PHE A 315 -2.89 24.75 8.40
N GLY A 316 -2.04 24.00 7.71
CA GLY A 316 -0.59 24.04 7.90
C GLY A 316 0.12 22.82 7.32
N ALA A 317 1.42 22.72 7.57
CA ALA A 317 2.23 21.57 7.16
C ALA A 317 2.00 20.39 8.12
N ALA A 318 0.99 19.58 7.82
CA ALA A 318 0.83 18.29 8.47
C ALA A 318 1.91 17.31 7.97
N ASN A 319 2.32 16.36 8.79
CA ASN A 319 3.41 15.43 8.46
C ASN A 319 3.12 14.02 8.98
N PHE A 320 3.49 12.99 8.20
CA PHE A 320 3.47 11.61 8.65
C PHE A 320 4.58 11.31 9.65
N SER A 321 4.32 10.37 10.58
CA SER A 321 5.39 9.69 11.30
C SER A 321 6.26 8.87 10.33
N PRO A 322 7.52 8.53 10.69
CA PRO A 322 8.42 7.78 9.81
C PRO A 322 7.91 6.38 9.40
N ASP A 323 7.03 5.78 10.18
CA ASP A 323 6.36 4.51 9.90
C ASP A 323 4.99 4.67 9.19
N GLY A 324 4.53 5.91 9.00
CA GLY A 324 3.26 6.24 8.34
C GLY A 324 2.00 5.98 9.17
N THR A 325 2.13 5.57 10.44
CA THR A 325 0.98 5.20 11.29
C THR A 325 0.31 6.40 11.96
N GLN A 326 1.00 7.54 12.04
CA GLN A 326 0.54 8.75 12.71
C GLN A 326 0.68 9.99 11.83
N VAL A 327 -0.11 11.02 12.13
CA VAL A 327 -0.01 12.34 11.50
C VAL A 327 0.09 13.41 12.58
N VAL A 328 1.10 14.27 12.48
CA VAL A 328 1.21 15.49 13.28
C VAL A 328 0.66 16.68 12.49
N PHE A 329 -0.12 17.54 13.12
CA PHE A 329 -0.76 18.69 12.48
C PHE A 329 -1.06 19.82 13.46
N GLU A 330 -1.36 21.01 12.94
CA GLU A 330 -1.83 22.15 13.73
C GLU A 330 -3.34 22.34 13.61
N SER A 331 -4.01 22.72 14.71
CA SER A 331 -5.45 23.02 14.71
C SER A 331 -5.83 24.08 15.74
N LEU A 332 -6.89 24.84 15.45
CA LEU A 332 -7.59 25.74 16.38
C LEU A 332 -8.79 25.09 17.09
N SER A 333 -9.11 23.83 16.81
CA SER A 333 -10.34 23.22 17.31
C SER A 333 -10.17 22.62 18.71
N GLY A 334 -10.88 23.19 19.68
CA GLY A 334 -11.02 22.64 21.02
C GLY A 334 -11.88 21.36 21.10
N MET A 335 -12.30 20.78 19.97
CA MET A 335 -13.03 19.52 19.92
C MET A 335 -12.11 18.30 19.79
N LEU A 336 -10.82 18.50 19.52
CA LEU A 336 -9.86 17.41 19.31
C LEU A 336 -9.55 16.65 20.61
N VAL A 337 -9.34 17.40 21.70
CA VAL A 337 -9.01 16.87 23.04
C VAL A 337 -9.79 17.70 24.07
N GLU A 338 -10.41 17.07 25.08
CA GLU A 338 -11.28 17.75 26.04
C GLU A 338 -10.61 18.90 26.82
N ASP A 339 -9.29 18.83 27.00
CA ASP A 339 -8.51 19.80 27.76
C ASP A 339 -7.94 20.94 26.89
N ASP A 340 -8.17 20.95 25.57
CA ASP A 340 -7.82 22.09 24.73
C ASP A 340 -8.83 23.23 24.91
N THR A 341 -8.41 24.29 25.59
CA THR A 341 -9.31 25.40 25.97
C THR A 341 -8.74 26.79 25.70
N ASN A 342 -7.55 26.89 25.11
CA ASN A 342 -6.82 28.16 25.00
C ASN A 342 -7.27 29.03 23.79
N GLY A 343 -7.91 28.43 22.77
CA GLY A 343 -8.32 29.10 21.54
C GLY A 343 -7.17 29.52 20.61
N TRP A 344 -5.99 28.89 20.73
CA TRP A 344 -4.81 29.11 19.89
C TRP A 344 -4.55 27.91 18.99
N TYR A 345 -3.69 28.07 17.98
CA TYR A 345 -3.22 26.90 17.22
C TYR A 345 -2.33 26.06 18.12
N ASP A 346 -2.67 24.79 18.24
CA ASP A 346 -1.91 23.80 18.96
C ASP A 346 -1.46 22.67 18.03
N ILE A 347 -0.41 21.97 18.43
CA ILE A 347 0.14 20.83 17.71
C ILE A 347 -0.51 19.57 18.24
N PHE A 348 -1.07 18.76 17.35
CA PHE A 348 -1.70 17.48 17.66
C PHE A 348 -1.02 16.37 16.89
N VAL A 349 -0.99 15.17 17.48
CA VAL A 349 -0.67 13.91 16.82
C VAL A 349 -1.93 13.07 16.82
N LYS A 350 -2.28 12.53 15.66
CA LYS A 350 -3.34 11.54 15.51
C LYS A 350 -2.75 10.21 15.06
N ASP A 351 -3.12 9.16 15.76
CA ASP A 351 -2.90 7.78 15.35
C ASP A 351 -3.97 7.36 14.33
N LEU A 352 -3.55 6.93 13.15
CA LEU A 352 -4.47 6.62 12.05
C LEU A 352 -5.19 5.29 12.22
N GLY A 353 -4.63 4.34 12.98
CA GLY A 353 -5.22 3.02 13.21
C GLY A 353 -6.26 3.02 14.33
N THR A 354 -5.97 3.71 15.42
CA THR A 354 -6.84 3.79 16.61
C THR A 354 -7.75 5.01 16.61
N GLY A 355 -7.40 6.07 15.88
CA GLY A 355 -8.09 7.36 15.91
C GLY A 355 -7.79 8.21 17.15
N GLU A 356 -6.85 7.77 18.01
CA GLU A 356 -6.43 8.50 19.21
C GLU A 356 -5.75 9.83 18.83
N VAL A 357 -6.06 10.89 19.58
CA VAL A 357 -5.49 12.23 19.37
C VAL A 357 -4.83 12.73 20.65
N SER A 358 -3.57 13.15 20.55
CA SER A 358 -2.79 13.72 21.65
C SER A 358 -2.26 15.09 21.25
N ILE A 359 -2.24 16.04 22.18
CA ILE A 359 -1.68 17.39 21.95
C ILE A 359 -0.22 17.45 22.45
N VAL A 360 0.63 18.05 21.64
CA VAL A 360 2.10 18.10 21.78
C VAL A 360 2.58 19.47 22.26
N SER A 361 1.88 20.55 21.95
CA SER A 361 2.21 21.91 22.42
C SER A 361 1.81 22.11 23.89
N ARG A 362 2.44 21.34 24.77
CA ARG A 362 2.26 21.40 26.23
C ARG A 362 3.55 21.06 26.96
N THR A 363 3.64 21.45 28.23
CA THR A 363 4.73 21.04 29.11
C THR A 363 4.57 19.58 29.54
N PRO A 364 5.64 18.93 30.05
CA PRO A 364 5.55 17.58 30.63
C PRO A 364 4.60 17.45 31.82
N SER A 365 4.24 18.57 32.46
CA SER A 365 3.23 18.64 33.51
C SER A 365 1.81 18.94 32.99
N ASP A 366 1.58 18.73 31.69
CA ASP A 366 0.30 18.94 30.99
C ASP A 366 -0.20 20.40 30.99
N GLU A 367 0.70 21.38 31.13
CA GLU A 367 0.34 22.79 30.93
C GLU A 367 0.34 23.12 29.43
N GLN A 368 -0.83 23.44 28.87
CA GLN A 368 -1.00 23.81 27.47
C GLN A 368 -0.24 25.10 27.11
N ALA A 369 0.30 25.16 25.89
CA ALA A 369 0.87 26.38 25.32
C ALA A 369 -0.12 27.56 25.42
N ASN A 370 0.38 28.74 25.78
CA ASN A 370 -0.43 29.96 25.89
C ASN A 370 -0.31 30.89 24.67
N GLY A 371 0.25 30.39 23.57
CA GLY A 371 0.47 31.10 22.32
C GLY A 371 0.38 30.15 21.12
N TRP A 372 0.52 30.69 19.91
CA TRP A 372 0.32 29.93 18.67
C TRP A 372 1.49 28.98 18.45
N SER A 373 1.19 27.72 18.12
CA SER A 373 2.17 26.69 17.77
C SER A 373 1.89 26.13 16.38
N ARG A 374 2.92 25.99 15.53
CA ARG A 374 2.79 25.69 14.10
C ARG A 374 3.96 24.91 13.51
N ASN A 375 3.82 24.51 12.24
CA ASN A 375 4.86 23.86 11.42
C ASN A 375 5.54 22.67 12.12
N PRO A 376 4.76 21.67 12.60
CA PRO A 376 5.34 20.51 13.26
C PRO A 376 5.99 19.54 12.28
N SER A 377 7.00 18.80 12.75
CA SER A 377 7.61 17.70 12.01
C SER A 377 8.10 16.63 12.98
N PHE A 378 7.91 15.36 12.64
CA PHE A 378 8.49 14.23 13.36
C PHE A 378 10.01 14.17 13.17
N SER A 379 10.71 13.65 14.19
CA SER A 379 12.07 13.14 14.07
C SER A 379 12.09 11.85 13.23
N PRO A 380 13.23 11.49 12.61
CA PRO A 380 13.34 10.27 11.81
C PRO A 380 13.08 8.95 12.56
N ASP A 381 13.18 8.96 13.89
CA ASP A 381 12.88 7.81 14.77
C ASP A 381 11.44 7.83 15.31
N GLY A 382 10.65 8.87 15.00
CA GLY A 382 9.26 9.03 15.45
C GLY A 382 9.10 9.43 16.92
N MET A 383 10.20 9.60 17.67
CA MET A 383 10.17 9.79 19.13
C MET A 383 10.14 11.25 19.56
N SER A 384 10.18 12.19 18.63
CA SER A 384 10.18 13.63 18.93
C SER A 384 9.50 14.43 17.83
N ILE A 385 8.97 15.60 18.19
CA ILE A 385 8.39 16.57 17.27
C ILE A 385 9.08 17.90 17.47
N VAL A 386 9.55 18.48 16.36
CA VAL A 386 10.01 19.86 16.31
C VAL A 386 8.89 20.75 15.77
N PHE A 387 8.69 21.93 16.36
CA PHE A 387 7.67 22.89 15.95
C PHE A 387 8.09 24.31 16.33
N GLU A 388 7.42 25.32 15.78
CA GLU A 388 7.58 26.71 16.19
C GLU A 388 6.44 27.16 17.10
N SER A 389 6.71 27.98 18.11
CA SER A 389 5.68 28.50 19.02
C SER A 389 5.97 29.91 19.51
N GLN A 390 4.91 30.69 19.76
CA GLN A 390 4.97 31.99 20.47
C GLN A 390 4.66 31.86 21.96
N ALA A 391 4.44 30.64 22.45
CA ALA A 391 4.04 30.41 23.82
C ALA A 391 5.20 30.62 24.80
N ASN A 392 4.96 31.44 25.83
CA ASN A 392 5.99 31.76 26.82
C ASN A 392 5.98 30.86 28.07
N ASN A 393 5.15 29.81 28.05
CA ASN A 393 5.02 28.86 29.17
C ASN A 393 5.45 27.44 28.82
N LEU A 394 5.98 27.18 27.62
CA LEU A 394 6.47 25.86 27.23
C LEU A 394 7.81 25.50 27.91
N VAL A 395 8.68 26.49 28.13
CA VAL A 395 9.94 26.34 28.87
C VAL A 395 10.16 27.53 29.80
N GLU A 396 10.88 27.31 30.91
CA GLU A 396 11.27 28.42 31.80
C GLU A 396 12.22 29.39 31.07
N GLY A 397 12.00 30.69 31.24
CA GLY A 397 12.88 31.72 30.70
C GLY A 397 12.49 32.25 29.33
N ASP A 398 11.36 31.80 28.76
CA ASP A 398 10.72 32.46 27.63
C ASP A 398 10.16 33.84 28.00
N ASN A 399 10.73 34.90 27.43
CA ASN A 399 10.29 36.26 27.76
C ASN A 399 10.20 37.18 26.53
N ASN A 400 10.46 36.68 25.33
CA ASN A 400 10.55 37.52 24.13
C ASN A 400 9.20 37.65 23.39
N GLU A 401 8.22 36.77 23.64
CA GLU A 401 6.94 36.67 22.89
C GLU A 401 7.13 36.53 21.37
N GLN A 402 8.28 35.97 20.95
CA GLN A 402 8.65 35.74 19.55
C GLN A 402 8.35 34.29 19.16
N TRP A 403 8.41 33.99 17.86
CA TRP A 403 8.40 32.60 17.41
C TRP A 403 9.73 31.95 17.77
N ASP A 404 9.69 30.90 18.58
CA ASP A 404 10.85 30.10 18.95
C ASP A 404 10.68 28.65 18.48
N ILE A 405 11.79 27.94 18.29
CA ILE A 405 11.77 26.54 17.90
C ILE A 405 11.80 25.67 19.15
N PHE A 406 10.85 24.76 19.26
CA PHE A 406 10.72 23.81 20.36
C PHE A 406 10.87 22.38 19.84
N LEU A 407 11.50 21.54 20.65
CA LEU A 407 11.61 20.10 20.46
C LEU A 407 10.91 19.41 21.63
N ALA A 408 9.77 18.79 21.34
CA ALA A 408 9.05 17.93 22.28
C ALA A 408 9.49 16.48 22.09
N THR A 409 9.90 15.83 23.17
CA THR A 409 10.13 14.38 23.20
C THR A 409 8.84 13.70 23.59
N LEU A 410 8.49 12.68 22.81
CA LEU A 410 7.28 11.90 22.99
C LEU A 410 7.63 10.64 23.78
N GLY A 411 6.75 10.25 24.67
CA GLY A 411 6.79 8.98 25.37
C GLY A 411 5.38 8.58 25.76
N GLU A 412 5.21 7.35 26.21
CA GLU A 412 3.97 6.94 26.84
C GLU A 412 3.91 7.50 28.27
N ASP A 413 2.72 7.63 28.84
CA ASP A 413 2.52 8.15 30.19
C ASP A 413 3.23 7.24 31.22
N GLU A 414 4.47 7.58 31.60
CA GLU A 414 5.31 6.79 32.52
C GLU A 414 4.83 6.88 33.99
N THR A 415 3.55 6.59 34.24
CA THR A 415 2.99 6.64 35.59
C THR A 415 2.61 5.28 36.17
N GLU A 416 2.45 4.22 35.37
CA GLU A 416 2.13 2.88 35.88
C GLU A 416 2.84 1.75 35.11
N PHE A 417 3.32 0.75 35.85
CA PHE A 417 3.85 -0.50 35.30
C PHE A 417 2.80 -1.13 34.38
N SER A 418 3.21 -1.40 33.14
CA SER A 418 2.34 -1.94 32.09
C SER A 418 2.99 -3.16 31.46
N ALA A 419 2.26 -4.27 31.46
CA ALA A 419 2.57 -5.44 30.64
C ALA A 419 2.08 -5.18 29.21
N PHE A 420 2.81 -5.63 28.20
CA PHE A 420 2.49 -5.42 26.79
C PHE A 420 2.29 -6.74 26.07
N ASP A 421 1.32 -6.76 25.14
CA ASP A 421 1.04 -7.96 24.37
C ASP A 421 2.28 -8.43 23.59
N ASP A 422 2.50 -9.75 23.60
CA ASP A 422 3.58 -10.41 22.88
C ASP A 422 3.05 -11.13 21.66
N SER A 423 3.89 -11.19 20.62
CA SER A 423 3.67 -12.09 19.50
C SER A 423 4.91 -12.94 19.23
N GLN A 424 4.69 -14.21 18.94
CA GLN A 424 5.73 -15.14 18.57
C GLN A 424 5.27 -16.09 17.46
N THR A 425 6.24 -16.74 16.83
CA THR A 425 5.97 -17.76 15.83
C THR A 425 6.75 -19.03 16.14
N THR A 426 6.10 -20.18 16.00
CA THR A 426 6.75 -21.48 16.03
C THR A 426 6.22 -22.35 14.88
N THR A 427 6.79 -23.53 14.73
CA THR A 427 6.31 -24.55 13.78
C THR A 427 5.56 -25.64 14.53
N GLN A 428 4.65 -26.32 13.83
CA GLN A 428 3.85 -27.42 14.38
C GLN A 428 4.73 -28.38 15.20
N ASN A 429 4.25 -28.79 16.38
CA ASN A 429 4.93 -29.70 17.30
C ASN A 429 6.29 -29.21 17.87
N ILE A 430 6.68 -27.95 17.66
CA ILE A 430 7.91 -27.37 18.21
C ILE A 430 7.61 -26.42 19.40
N PRO A 431 8.03 -26.77 20.63
CA PRO A 431 7.93 -25.87 21.79
C PRO A 431 8.83 -24.63 21.65
N LEU A 432 8.42 -23.54 22.30
CA LEU A 432 9.12 -22.26 22.28
C LEU A 432 9.24 -21.69 23.71
N LEU A 433 10.38 -21.08 24.01
CA LEU A 433 10.58 -20.28 25.22
C LEU A 433 10.41 -18.80 24.86
N ILE A 434 9.52 -18.10 25.56
CA ILE A 434 9.07 -16.74 25.27
C ILE A 434 9.47 -15.82 26.43
N ASP A 435 10.20 -14.75 26.13
CA ASP A 435 10.54 -13.71 27.09
C ASP A 435 9.48 -12.60 27.09
N VAL A 436 8.34 -12.89 27.73
CA VAL A 436 7.17 -11.98 27.78
C VAL A 436 7.43 -10.68 28.55
N LEU A 437 8.56 -10.58 29.25
CA LEU A 437 8.92 -9.37 30.00
C LEU A 437 9.82 -8.43 29.18
N ALA A 438 10.20 -8.82 27.95
CA ALA A 438 11.19 -8.08 27.16
C ALA A 438 10.65 -6.75 26.60
N ASN A 439 9.35 -6.69 26.32
CA ASN A 439 8.60 -5.51 25.86
C ASN A 439 7.89 -4.78 27.02
N ASP A 440 7.85 -5.37 28.22
CA ASP A 440 7.26 -4.80 29.43
C ASP A 440 8.04 -3.62 29.98
N ARG A 441 7.32 -2.60 30.48
CA ARG A 441 7.93 -1.33 30.90
C ARG A 441 7.81 -1.10 32.40
N VAL A 442 8.93 -0.73 33.02
CA VAL A 442 9.04 -0.36 34.44
C VAL A 442 9.82 0.92 34.63
N LEU A 443 9.65 1.54 35.80
CA LEU A 443 10.61 2.52 36.30
C LEU A 443 12.00 1.87 36.40
N ILE A 444 13.04 2.65 36.07
CA ILE A 444 14.47 2.27 35.93
C ILE A 444 15.10 1.51 37.15
N THR A 445 14.35 1.25 38.23
CA THR A 445 14.85 0.61 39.45
C THR A 445 14.19 -0.71 39.88
N ASP A 446 13.15 -1.19 39.18
CA ASP A 446 12.38 -2.36 39.65
C ASP A 446 12.63 -3.63 38.81
N ILE A 447 12.45 -4.80 39.45
CA ILE A 447 12.62 -6.13 38.83
C ILE A 447 11.25 -6.63 38.42
N LEU A 448 11.11 -7.05 37.16
CA LEU A 448 9.89 -7.65 36.63
C LEU A 448 9.79 -9.14 36.93
N GLU A 449 8.63 -9.60 37.37
CA GLU A 449 8.33 -11.01 37.61
C GLU A 449 7.00 -11.42 36.98
N ILE A 450 6.93 -12.62 36.39
CA ILE A 450 5.68 -13.22 35.92
C ILE A 450 4.94 -13.86 37.10
N VAL A 451 3.69 -13.45 37.31
CA VAL A 451 2.84 -13.88 38.43
C VAL A 451 1.99 -15.11 38.05
N SER A 452 1.34 -15.08 36.89
CA SER A 452 0.39 -16.11 36.47
C SER A 452 0.25 -16.21 34.96
N ILE A 453 -0.26 -17.37 34.50
CA ILE A 453 -0.70 -17.61 33.13
C ILE A 453 -2.13 -18.14 33.19
N GLU A 454 -3.02 -17.59 32.37
CA GLU A 454 -4.44 -17.96 32.28
C GLU A 454 -4.90 -18.13 30.82
N ASP A 455 -6.06 -18.77 30.62
CA ASP A 455 -6.77 -18.89 29.34
C ASP A 455 -5.93 -19.36 28.14
N VAL A 456 -5.15 -20.44 28.34
CA VAL A 456 -4.33 -21.04 27.29
C VAL A 456 -5.20 -21.75 26.22
N VAL A 457 -5.02 -21.36 24.97
CA VAL A 457 -5.65 -21.90 23.75
C VAL A 457 -4.56 -22.40 22.80
N GLY A 458 -4.81 -23.51 22.10
CA GLY A 458 -3.87 -24.05 21.09
C GLY A 458 -2.63 -24.76 21.65
N GLY A 459 -2.50 -24.92 22.97
CA GLY A 459 -1.36 -25.61 23.58
C GLY A 459 -1.34 -25.60 25.11
N THR A 460 -0.14 -25.66 25.68
CA THR A 460 0.12 -25.49 27.12
C THR A 460 1.22 -24.47 27.35
N ALA A 461 1.12 -23.67 28.41
CA ALA A 461 2.09 -22.65 28.78
C ALA A 461 2.48 -22.79 30.25
N ILE A 462 3.78 -22.75 30.56
CA ILE A 462 4.31 -22.84 31.93
C ILE A 462 5.40 -21.79 32.16
N ILE A 463 5.48 -21.24 33.38
CA ILE A 463 6.52 -20.29 33.76
C ILE A 463 7.79 -21.07 34.14
N GLU A 464 8.91 -20.81 33.45
CA GLU A 464 10.24 -21.35 33.75
C GLU A 464 11.28 -20.23 33.72
N ASP A 465 12.08 -20.07 34.79
CA ASP A 465 13.14 -19.07 34.90
C ASP A 465 12.70 -17.62 34.54
N ASN A 466 11.47 -17.25 34.94
CA ASN A 466 10.84 -15.96 34.67
C ASN A 466 10.57 -15.67 33.17
N GLN A 467 10.44 -16.74 32.38
CA GLN A 467 10.00 -16.76 30.99
C GLN A 467 8.84 -17.74 30.84
N VAL A 468 8.15 -17.74 29.70
CA VAL A 468 7.05 -18.66 29.41
C VAL A 468 7.49 -19.73 28.43
N PHE A 469 7.48 -20.99 28.84
CA PHE A 469 7.69 -22.13 27.96
C PHE A 469 6.33 -22.60 27.41
N PHE A 470 6.09 -22.30 26.13
CA PHE A 470 4.88 -22.67 25.40
C PHE A 470 5.11 -23.94 24.58
N THR A 471 4.17 -24.88 24.66
CA THR A 471 4.15 -26.12 23.86
C THR A 471 2.83 -26.19 23.09
N PRO A 472 2.84 -26.11 21.75
CA PRO A 472 1.64 -26.30 20.95
C PRO A 472 0.97 -27.65 21.25
N MET A 473 -0.36 -27.72 21.10
CA MET A 473 -1.08 -28.99 21.10
C MET A 473 -0.59 -29.81 19.90
N THR A 474 -0.54 -31.14 20.05
CA THR A 474 -0.13 -32.03 18.95
C THR A 474 -0.92 -31.70 17.70
N ASP A 475 -0.19 -31.51 16.60
CA ASP A 475 -0.68 -31.22 15.25
C ASP A 475 -1.48 -29.91 15.09
N PHE A 476 -1.48 -29.03 16.09
CA PHE A 476 -2.15 -27.73 16.02
C PHE A 476 -1.44 -26.79 15.03
N VAL A 477 -2.21 -26.18 14.13
CA VAL A 477 -1.80 -25.13 13.18
C VAL A 477 -2.78 -23.96 13.31
N GLY A 478 -2.26 -22.74 13.27
CA GLY A 478 -3.05 -21.51 13.43
C GLY A 478 -2.62 -20.70 14.65
N GLU A 479 -3.49 -19.78 15.09
CA GLU A 479 -3.20 -18.92 16.24
C GLU A 479 -3.52 -19.60 17.58
N ALA A 480 -2.49 -19.81 18.38
CA ALA A 480 -2.60 -20.11 19.80
C ALA A 480 -2.49 -18.82 20.62
N SER A 481 -3.06 -18.82 21.84
CA SER A 481 -2.98 -17.65 22.71
C SER A 481 -3.01 -18.00 24.19
N PHE A 482 -2.51 -17.13 25.04
CA PHE A 482 -2.71 -17.17 26.49
C PHE A 482 -2.55 -15.77 27.08
N PHE A 483 -3.04 -15.55 28.31
CA PHE A 483 -2.79 -14.31 29.05
C PHE A 483 -1.72 -14.55 30.11
N TYR A 484 -0.87 -13.54 30.36
CA TYR A 484 0.03 -13.52 31.51
C TYR A 484 -0.22 -12.27 32.37
N THR A 485 0.05 -12.43 33.66
CA THR A 485 0.10 -11.31 34.62
C THR A 485 1.54 -11.11 35.04
N ALA A 486 2.06 -9.90 34.94
CA ALA A 486 3.39 -9.53 35.45
C ALA A 486 3.28 -8.55 36.64
N THR A 487 4.39 -8.33 37.35
CA THR A 487 4.49 -7.40 38.49
C THR A 487 5.86 -6.73 38.55
N ASP A 488 5.89 -5.46 38.99
CA ASP A 488 7.09 -4.71 39.41
C ASP A 488 7.38 -4.86 40.92
N GLY A 489 6.61 -5.69 41.63
CA GLY A 489 6.66 -5.86 43.08
C GLY A 489 5.72 -4.94 43.88
N GLN A 490 5.05 -3.98 43.24
CA GLN A 490 4.02 -3.10 43.84
C GLN A 490 2.68 -3.18 43.11
N ASN A 491 2.72 -3.20 41.78
CA ASN A 491 1.59 -3.20 40.87
C ASN A 491 1.57 -4.49 40.05
N ILE A 492 0.41 -4.83 39.48
CA ILE A 492 0.23 -5.94 38.56
C ILE A 492 -0.42 -5.45 37.27
N SER A 493 -0.09 -6.09 36.16
CA SER A 493 -0.62 -5.76 34.83
C SER A 493 -0.75 -7.05 34.02
N ASP A 494 -1.80 -7.13 33.21
CA ASP A 494 -2.13 -8.30 32.40
C ASP A 494 -1.90 -7.97 30.92
N ALA A 495 -1.39 -8.94 30.16
CA ALA A 495 -1.23 -8.84 28.71
C ALA A 495 -1.44 -10.20 28.03
N GLN A 496 -1.69 -10.18 26.73
CA GLN A 496 -1.93 -11.35 25.91
C GLN A 496 -0.68 -11.76 25.14
N VAL A 497 -0.43 -13.06 25.04
CA VAL A 497 0.55 -13.62 24.12
C VAL A 497 -0.19 -14.33 22.98
N THR A 498 0.16 -13.98 21.75
CA THR A 498 -0.29 -14.66 20.55
C THR A 498 0.87 -15.45 19.93
N VAL A 499 0.65 -16.74 19.66
CA VAL A 499 1.64 -17.63 19.04
C VAL A 499 1.09 -18.17 17.73
N THR A 500 1.63 -17.71 16.60
CA THR A 500 1.34 -18.29 15.28
C THR A 500 2.08 -19.62 15.15
N VAL A 501 1.33 -20.73 15.01
CA VAL A 501 1.91 -22.06 14.76
C VAL A 501 1.80 -22.36 13.27
N LEU A 502 2.93 -22.33 12.58
CA LEU A 502 3.03 -22.61 11.15
C LEU A 502 2.97 -24.11 10.88
N ALA A 503 2.26 -24.49 9.81
CA ALA A 503 2.29 -25.84 9.27
C ALA A 503 3.72 -26.20 8.82
N ILE A 504 4.07 -27.47 8.93
CA ILE A 504 5.22 -28.04 8.23
C ILE A 504 4.77 -28.41 6.83
N ASN A 505 5.48 -27.94 5.80
CA ASN A 505 5.28 -28.43 4.45
C ASN A 505 6.07 -29.75 4.34
N GLU A 506 5.37 -30.87 4.42
CA GLU A 506 5.98 -32.20 4.28
C GLU A 506 6.27 -32.50 2.82
N THR A 507 7.34 -33.25 2.53
CA THR A 507 7.60 -33.72 1.17
C THR A 507 6.60 -34.83 0.82
N PRO A 508 5.93 -34.81 -0.34
CA PRO A 508 4.93 -35.82 -0.68
C PRO A 508 5.45 -37.24 -0.54
N THR A 509 4.66 -38.12 0.07
CA THR A 509 5.04 -39.52 0.25
C THR A 509 4.81 -40.28 -1.06
N ILE A 510 5.85 -40.97 -1.56
CA ILE A 510 5.75 -41.78 -2.80
C ILE A 510 5.38 -43.22 -2.47
N ILE A 511 4.32 -43.73 -3.10
CA ILE A 511 3.78 -45.09 -2.98
C ILE A 511 3.76 -45.73 -4.37
N SER A 512 4.73 -46.58 -4.68
CA SER A 512 4.80 -47.24 -5.99
C SER A 512 4.41 -48.72 -5.92
N GLY A 513 3.64 -49.16 -6.91
CA GLY A 513 3.20 -50.52 -7.16
C GLY A 513 4.23 -51.38 -7.91
N THR A 514 3.74 -52.32 -8.70
CA THR A 514 4.46 -53.33 -9.48
C THR A 514 3.71 -53.61 -10.78
N GLU A 515 4.33 -54.28 -11.75
CA GLU A 515 3.66 -54.73 -13.00
C GLU A 515 2.52 -55.79 -12.82
N ASP A 516 2.02 -56.01 -11.60
CA ASP A 516 0.94 -56.93 -11.26
C ASP A 516 -0.16 -56.14 -10.54
N ALA A 517 -1.44 -56.53 -10.69
CA ALA A 517 -2.59 -55.92 -9.97
C ALA A 517 -2.33 -55.65 -8.47
N ASN A 518 -2.53 -54.40 -8.05
CA ASN A 518 -2.20 -53.85 -6.75
C ASN A 518 -3.40 -53.19 -6.06
N ILE A 519 -3.26 -53.01 -4.74
CA ILE A 519 -4.13 -52.13 -3.96
C ILE A 519 -3.22 -51.16 -3.23
N LEU A 520 -3.23 -49.91 -3.66
CA LEU A 520 -2.39 -48.82 -3.15
C LEU A 520 -3.28 -47.82 -2.41
N THR A 521 -2.79 -47.29 -1.29
CA THR A 521 -3.58 -46.41 -0.44
C THR A 521 -2.67 -45.36 0.19
N GLY A 522 -3.00 -44.11 -0.07
CA GLY A 522 -2.40 -42.92 0.51
C GLY A 522 -2.75 -42.72 1.99
N GLY A 523 -2.27 -41.59 2.51
CA GLY A 523 -2.41 -41.14 3.89
C GLY A 523 -3.37 -39.97 4.00
N ALA A 524 -3.10 -39.07 4.95
CA ALA A 524 -3.82 -37.81 5.10
C ALA A 524 -2.98 -36.59 4.65
N GLU A 525 -1.93 -36.87 3.88
CA GLU A 525 -0.94 -35.92 3.40
C GLU A 525 -0.83 -36.10 1.89
N ASP A 526 -0.41 -35.06 1.16
CA ASP A 526 -0.14 -35.14 -0.26
C ASP A 526 0.78 -36.33 -0.62
N ASN A 527 0.33 -37.17 -1.54
CA ASN A 527 0.99 -38.39 -1.96
C ASN A 527 1.24 -38.43 -3.45
N VAL A 528 2.21 -39.24 -3.85
CA VAL A 528 2.39 -39.66 -5.24
C VAL A 528 2.18 -41.16 -5.29
N ILE A 529 1.12 -41.62 -5.96
CA ILE A 529 0.77 -43.03 -6.07
C ILE A 529 0.95 -43.49 -7.52
N GLU A 530 1.78 -44.50 -7.74
CA GLU A 530 2.11 -45.04 -9.07
C GLU A 530 1.71 -46.52 -9.17
N GLY A 531 0.76 -46.87 -10.06
CA GLY A 531 0.29 -48.23 -10.31
C GLY A 531 1.29 -49.09 -11.10
N PHE A 532 1.76 -48.56 -12.24
CA PHE A 532 2.46 -49.26 -13.32
C PHE A 532 1.53 -50.18 -14.15
N ASP A 533 2.06 -51.28 -14.71
CA ASP A 533 1.22 -52.23 -15.44
C ASP A 533 0.35 -53.02 -14.43
N GLY A 534 -0.89 -53.36 -14.77
CA GLY A 534 -1.77 -54.18 -13.93
C GLY A 534 -3.19 -53.60 -13.83
N ASP A 535 -4.15 -54.39 -13.36
CA ASP A 535 -5.48 -53.85 -13.03
C ASP A 535 -5.44 -53.44 -11.55
N ASP A 536 -5.19 -52.16 -11.27
CA ASP A 536 -4.89 -51.63 -9.95
C ASP A 536 -6.09 -50.94 -9.28
N LEU A 537 -6.00 -50.84 -7.95
CA LEU A 537 -6.96 -50.10 -7.13
C LEU A 537 -6.22 -49.07 -6.28
N LEU A 538 -6.37 -47.80 -6.62
CA LEU A 538 -5.68 -46.67 -6.01
C LEU A 538 -6.65 -45.82 -5.18
N TYR A 539 -6.18 -45.36 -4.02
CA TYR A 539 -6.91 -44.50 -3.11
C TYR A 539 -6.00 -43.37 -2.60
N GLY A 540 -6.29 -42.11 -2.90
CA GLY A 540 -5.59 -40.92 -2.38
C GLY A 540 -5.87 -40.72 -0.88
N ASN A 541 -7.15 -40.58 -0.53
CA ASN A 541 -7.71 -40.26 0.79
C ASN A 541 -7.70 -38.75 1.09
N GLU A 542 -6.98 -38.27 2.10
CA GLU A 542 -6.93 -36.81 2.37
C GLU A 542 -5.60 -36.27 1.86
N GLY A 543 -5.61 -35.10 1.22
CA GLY A 543 -4.41 -34.45 0.70
C GLY A 543 -4.59 -34.03 -0.74
N HIS A 544 -3.62 -33.29 -1.29
CA HIS A 544 -3.55 -32.99 -2.72
C HIS A 544 -2.66 -34.03 -3.39
N ASP A 545 -3.26 -35.10 -3.87
CA ASP A 545 -2.57 -36.29 -4.33
C ASP A 545 -2.28 -36.27 -5.84
N LEU A 546 -1.25 -37.01 -6.23
CA LEU A 546 -0.91 -37.29 -7.62
C LEU A 546 -0.99 -38.79 -7.86
N LEU A 547 -1.97 -39.23 -8.65
CA LEU A 547 -2.25 -40.64 -8.89
C LEU A 547 -2.03 -41.01 -10.37
N TYR A 548 -1.29 -42.09 -10.60
CA TYR A 548 -1.04 -42.67 -11.92
C TYR A 548 -1.52 -44.13 -11.96
N GLY A 549 -2.53 -44.45 -12.76
CA GLY A 549 -2.91 -45.84 -13.06
C GLY A 549 -1.89 -46.55 -13.95
N ASP A 550 -1.39 -45.83 -14.97
CA ASP A 550 -0.45 -46.30 -15.99
C ASP A 550 -1.04 -47.26 -17.02
N ALA A 551 -0.99 -48.59 -16.87
CA ALA A 551 -1.46 -49.49 -17.93
C ALA A 551 -2.23 -50.68 -17.39
N GLY A 552 -3.49 -50.80 -17.75
CA GLY A 552 -4.39 -51.87 -17.33
C GLY A 552 -5.75 -51.32 -16.97
N TYR A 553 -6.67 -52.15 -16.50
CA TYR A 553 -8.01 -51.68 -16.15
C TYR A 553 -8.04 -51.22 -14.69
N ASP A 554 -7.79 -49.94 -14.46
CA ASP A 554 -7.58 -49.37 -13.13
C ASP A 554 -8.87 -48.83 -12.50
N THR A 555 -8.86 -48.76 -11.16
CA THR A 555 -9.89 -48.09 -10.38
C THR A 555 -9.21 -47.09 -9.43
N ILE A 556 -9.44 -45.80 -9.64
CA ILE A 556 -8.73 -44.73 -8.95
C ILE A 556 -9.73 -43.82 -8.24
N TRP A 557 -9.45 -43.48 -6.97
CA TRP A 557 -10.24 -42.57 -6.15
C TRP A 557 -9.34 -41.52 -5.48
N GLY A 558 -9.55 -40.25 -5.78
CA GLY A 558 -8.87 -39.10 -5.16
C GLY A 558 -9.24 -38.96 -3.69
N TRP A 559 -10.55 -38.88 -3.42
CA TRP A 559 -11.23 -38.66 -2.13
C TRP A 559 -11.36 -37.20 -1.71
N THR A 560 -10.46 -36.63 -0.93
CA THR A 560 -10.62 -35.27 -0.42
C THR A 560 -9.35 -34.46 -0.64
N GLY A 561 -9.50 -33.30 -1.26
CA GLY A 561 -8.39 -32.43 -1.66
C GLY A 561 -8.38 -32.26 -3.17
N ASP A 562 -7.67 -31.24 -3.65
CA ASP A 562 -7.54 -30.98 -5.10
C ASP A 562 -6.49 -31.93 -5.69
N ASP A 563 -6.95 -32.99 -6.34
CA ASP A 563 -6.14 -34.10 -6.83
C ASP A 563 -5.77 -33.98 -8.31
N LEU A 564 -4.65 -34.61 -8.69
CA LEU A 564 -4.23 -34.77 -10.08
C LEU A 564 -4.16 -36.25 -10.43
N ILE A 565 -5.06 -36.70 -11.30
CA ILE A 565 -5.24 -38.12 -11.61
C ILE A 565 -5.01 -38.40 -13.10
N TYR A 566 -4.21 -39.41 -13.40
CA TYR A 566 -4.00 -39.95 -14.74
C TYR A 566 -4.41 -41.43 -14.75
N GLY A 567 -5.41 -41.80 -15.55
CA GLY A 567 -5.87 -43.18 -15.77
C GLY A 567 -4.76 -43.98 -16.45
N GLY A 568 -4.41 -43.56 -17.66
CA GLY A 568 -3.33 -44.15 -18.43
C GLY A 568 -3.86 -44.90 -19.64
N GLY A 569 -3.50 -46.17 -19.81
CA GLY A 569 -3.97 -46.98 -20.93
C GLY A 569 -4.96 -48.06 -20.51
N ASP A 570 -5.86 -48.41 -21.42
CA ASP A 570 -7.00 -49.33 -21.21
C ASP A 570 -8.21 -48.64 -20.53
N ASP A 571 -9.32 -49.35 -20.27
CA ASP A 571 -10.61 -48.71 -19.89
C ASP A 571 -10.73 -48.50 -18.37
N ASP A 572 -10.52 -47.28 -17.88
CA ASP A 572 -10.39 -46.99 -16.45
C ASP A 572 -11.68 -46.52 -15.77
N PHE A 573 -11.72 -46.66 -14.44
CA PHE A 573 -12.75 -46.09 -13.58
C PHE A 573 -12.12 -45.09 -12.61
N ILE A 574 -12.48 -43.81 -12.71
CA ILE A 574 -11.82 -42.72 -11.98
C ILE A 574 -12.85 -41.84 -11.26
N GLY A 575 -12.60 -41.53 -9.99
CA GLY A 575 -13.38 -40.56 -9.21
C GLY A 575 -12.48 -39.55 -8.51
N GLY A 576 -12.79 -38.26 -8.66
CA GLY A 576 -12.17 -37.15 -7.92
C GLY A 576 -12.64 -37.09 -6.46
N ASP A 577 -13.97 -37.10 -6.27
CA ASP A 577 -14.69 -36.96 -4.99
C ASP A 577 -14.77 -35.48 -4.52
N GLU A 578 -14.29 -35.11 -3.33
CA GLU A 578 -14.37 -33.73 -2.82
C GLU A 578 -13.09 -32.95 -3.14
N GLY A 579 -13.13 -31.92 -3.97
CA GLY A 579 -11.95 -31.15 -4.34
C GLY A 579 -12.11 -30.43 -5.67
N HIS A 580 -11.14 -29.60 -6.04
CA HIS A 580 -11.03 -29.07 -7.41
C HIS A 580 -10.06 -29.96 -8.21
N ASP A 581 -10.58 -31.03 -8.79
CA ASP A 581 -9.75 -32.10 -9.32
C ASP A 581 -9.37 -31.89 -10.78
N THR A 582 -8.20 -32.39 -11.16
CA THR A 582 -7.77 -32.49 -12.55
C THR A 582 -7.59 -33.95 -12.92
N ILE A 583 -8.42 -34.45 -13.82
CA ILE A 583 -8.46 -35.86 -14.18
C ILE A 583 -8.26 -36.03 -15.69
N ASP A 584 -7.32 -36.90 -16.08
CA ASP A 584 -7.09 -37.32 -17.47
C ASP A 584 -7.23 -38.84 -17.58
N GLY A 585 -8.19 -39.32 -18.37
CA GLY A 585 -8.37 -40.74 -18.69
C GLY A 585 -7.28 -41.31 -19.60
N ASP A 586 -6.59 -40.44 -20.35
CA ASP A 586 -5.58 -40.81 -21.35
C ASP A 586 -6.12 -41.69 -22.50
N ALA A 587 -5.96 -43.01 -22.50
CA ALA A 587 -6.28 -43.85 -23.67
C ALA A 587 -7.09 -45.08 -23.27
N GLY A 588 -8.39 -45.03 -23.50
CA GLY A 588 -9.31 -46.02 -22.97
C GLY A 588 -10.74 -45.67 -23.33
N ASN A 589 -11.71 -46.51 -22.97
CA ASN A 589 -13.10 -46.07 -22.86
C ASN A 589 -13.36 -45.82 -21.37
N ASP A 590 -13.01 -44.63 -20.92
CA ASP A 590 -12.88 -44.34 -19.50
C ASP A 590 -14.21 -43.91 -18.88
N SER A 591 -14.35 -44.11 -17.58
CA SER A 591 -15.49 -43.65 -16.80
C SER A 591 -15.01 -42.76 -15.66
N ILE A 592 -15.28 -41.46 -15.77
CA ILE A 592 -14.73 -40.41 -14.93
C ILE A 592 -15.86 -39.64 -14.23
N TRP A 593 -15.74 -39.47 -12.91
CA TRP A 593 -16.63 -38.62 -12.09
C TRP A 593 -15.82 -37.58 -11.31
N GLY A 594 -16.14 -36.29 -11.46
CA GLY A 594 -15.59 -35.19 -10.67
C GLY A 594 -16.10 -35.22 -9.23
N TRP A 595 -17.43 -35.20 -9.09
CA TRP A 595 -18.23 -35.20 -7.84
C TRP A 595 -18.47 -33.82 -7.23
N SER A 596 -17.60 -33.30 -6.37
CA SER A 596 -17.89 -32.07 -5.64
C SER A 596 -16.72 -31.11 -5.71
N GLY A 597 -16.92 -29.99 -6.40
CA GLY A 597 -15.95 -28.94 -6.61
C GLY A 597 -15.87 -28.59 -8.09
N ASP A 598 -15.17 -27.50 -8.42
CA ASP A 598 -15.02 -27.08 -9.82
C ASP A 598 -13.88 -27.90 -10.46
N ASP A 599 -14.23 -28.90 -11.27
CA ASP A 599 -13.34 -29.94 -11.78
C ASP A 599 -12.90 -29.73 -13.24
N SER A 600 -11.77 -30.33 -13.61
CA SER A 600 -11.26 -30.38 -14.99
C SER A 600 -11.10 -31.83 -15.44
N LEU A 601 -11.99 -32.32 -16.31
CA LEU A 601 -12.05 -33.71 -16.73
C LEU A 601 -11.68 -33.87 -18.22
N MET A 602 -10.72 -34.73 -18.53
CA MET A 602 -10.31 -35.09 -19.89
C MET A 602 -10.48 -36.59 -20.14
N GLY A 603 -11.25 -36.96 -21.18
CA GLY A 603 -11.48 -38.36 -21.55
C GLY A 603 -10.36 -38.97 -22.39
N GLY A 604 -9.67 -38.17 -23.22
CA GLY A 604 -8.54 -38.66 -24.00
C GLY A 604 -8.93 -39.43 -25.28
N GLU A 605 -8.34 -40.60 -25.55
CA GLU A 605 -8.61 -41.44 -26.72
C GLU A 605 -9.59 -42.58 -26.42
N GLY A 606 -10.86 -42.47 -26.82
CA GLY A 606 -11.77 -43.63 -26.89
C GLY A 606 -13.24 -43.27 -26.83
N ASN A 607 -14.07 -44.00 -26.10
CA ASN A 607 -15.50 -43.65 -25.96
C ASN A 607 -15.80 -43.50 -24.48
N ASP A 608 -15.66 -42.27 -24.01
CA ASP A 608 -15.54 -41.98 -22.60
C ASP A 608 -16.88 -41.51 -22.01
N LEU A 609 -17.04 -41.75 -20.72
CA LEU A 609 -18.14 -41.27 -19.90
C LEU A 609 -17.58 -40.31 -18.85
N LEU A 610 -17.91 -39.04 -18.96
CA LEU A 610 -17.49 -37.98 -18.02
C LEU A 610 -18.72 -37.39 -17.31
N SER A 611 -18.64 -37.22 -15.99
CA SER A 611 -19.65 -36.56 -15.16
C SER A 611 -18.98 -35.56 -14.22
N GLY A 612 -19.32 -34.27 -14.30
CA GLY A 612 -18.83 -33.24 -13.38
C GLY A 612 -19.48 -33.33 -12.01
N GLU A 613 -20.81 -33.46 -11.99
CA GLU A 613 -21.69 -33.47 -10.81
C GLU A 613 -21.84 -32.08 -10.16
N ASP A 614 -21.44 -31.83 -8.91
CA ASP A 614 -21.65 -30.53 -8.25
C ASP A 614 -20.42 -29.62 -8.45
N GLY A 615 -20.53 -28.49 -9.16
CA GLY A 615 -19.39 -27.61 -9.42
C GLY A 615 -19.49 -26.89 -10.76
N ALA A 616 -18.65 -25.89 -11.01
CA ALA A 616 -18.51 -25.30 -12.34
C ALA A 616 -17.37 -26.00 -13.11
N ASP A 617 -17.72 -26.98 -13.92
CA ASP A 617 -16.76 -27.98 -14.42
C ASP A 617 -16.32 -27.73 -15.87
N ASP A 618 -15.11 -28.17 -16.21
CA ASP A 618 -14.58 -28.19 -17.58
C ASP A 618 -14.39 -29.65 -18.06
N LEU A 619 -15.28 -30.10 -18.94
CA LEU A 619 -15.29 -31.46 -19.47
C LEU A 619 -14.83 -31.47 -20.93
N ASN A 620 -13.75 -32.17 -21.23
CA ASN A 620 -13.33 -32.47 -22.60
C ASN A 620 -13.33 -33.96 -22.87
N GLY A 621 -14.26 -34.40 -23.74
CA GLY A 621 -14.35 -35.82 -24.09
C GLY A 621 -13.15 -36.33 -24.91
N GLY A 622 -12.37 -35.48 -25.58
CA GLY A 622 -11.28 -35.95 -26.44
C GLY A 622 -11.77 -36.63 -27.74
N MET A 623 -11.05 -37.66 -28.20
CA MET A 623 -11.39 -38.40 -29.42
C MET A 623 -12.42 -39.49 -29.16
N GLY A 624 -13.34 -39.69 -30.12
CA GLY A 624 -14.30 -40.80 -30.14
C GLY A 624 -15.67 -40.46 -29.54
N GLU A 625 -16.59 -41.42 -29.46
CA GLU A 625 -18.01 -41.16 -29.17
C GLU A 625 -18.30 -41.10 -27.67
N ASN A 626 -18.33 -39.89 -27.13
CA ASN A 626 -18.29 -39.64 -25.69
C ASN A 626 -19.66 -39.21 -25.13
N LEU A 627 -19.86 -39.48 -23.84
CA LEU A 627 -21.00 -39.04 -23.04
C LEU A 627 -20.48 -38.07 -21.96
N LEU A 628 -20.93 -36.82 -22.00
CA LEU A 628 -20.52 -35.79 -21.04
C LEU A 628 -21.76 -35.26 -20.31
N TYR A 629 -21.69 -35.25 -18.98
CA TYR A 629 -22.70 -34.69 -18.09
C TYR A 629 -22.04 -33.62 -17.22
N GLY A 630 -22.46 -32.35 -17.33
CA GLY A 630 -21.97 -31.24 -16.50
C GLY A 630 -22.42 -31.43 -15.06
N GLY A 631 -23.69 -31.16 -14.77
CA GLY A 631 -24.29 -31.44 -13.48
C GLY A 631 -24.96 -30.20 -12.89
N GLU A 632 -24.60 -29.78 -11.68
CA GLU A 632 -25.06 -28.55 -11.06
C GLU A 632 -23.92 -27.53 -11.05
N GLY A 633 -24.06 -26.44 -11.81
CA GLY A 633 -23.08 -25.35 -11.89
C GLY A 633 -23.02 -24.78 -13.31
N ASP A 634 -22.19 -23.77 -13.52
CA ASP A 634 -22.05 -23.17 -14.86
C ASP A 634 -20.92 -23.90 -15.61
N ASP A 635 -21.27 -24.93 -16.40
CA ASP A 635 -20.29 -25.88 -16.92
C ASP A 635 -19.77 -25.55 -18.33
N ARG A 636 -18.58 -26.06 -18.68
CA ARG A 636 -18.02 -26.02 -20.03
C ARG A 636 -17.82 -27.42 -20.58
N LEU A 637 -18.57 -27.78 -21.61
CA LEU A 637 -18.50 -29.09 -22.26
C LEU A 637 -17.89 -28.97 -23.66
N VAL A 638 -16.71 -29.56 -23.85
CA VAL A 638 -15.95 -29.56 -25.11
C VAL A 638 -16.10 -30.87 -25.84
N SER A 639 -16.44 -30.74 -27.12
CA SER A 639 -16.47 -31.84 -28.06
C SER A 639 -15.41 -31.64 -29.15
N ASP A 640 -14.30 -32.38 -29.03
CA ASP A 640 -13.22 -32.40 -30.02
C ASP A 640 -13.42 -33.52 -31.08
N PHE A 641 -12.76 -33.36 -32.24
CA PHE A 641 -12.59 -34.31 -33.35
C PHE A 641 -13.67 -35.37 -33.67
N GLY A 642 -14.51 -35.09 -34.68
CA GLY A 642 -14.95 -36.13 -35.65
C GLY A 642 -16.05 -37.12 -35.20
N SER A 643 -16.52 -37.05 -33.97
CA SER A 643 -17.36 -38.07 -33.35
C SER A 643 -18.80 -37.64 -33.06
N ASN A 644 -19.64 -38.60 -32.64
CA ASN A 644 -21.03 -38.36 -32.30
C ASN A 644 -21.21 -38.38 -30.77
N ASN A 645 -21.01 -37.23 -30.13
CA ASN A 645 -21.06 -37.12 -28.67
C ASN A 645 -22.47 -36.84 -28.16
N THR A 646 -22.77 -37.30 -26.94
CA THR A 646 -23.98 -36.92 -26.19
C THR A 646 -23.57 -36.02 -25.04
N LEU A 647 -24.21 -34.85 -24.93
CA LEU A 647 -23.83 -33.78 -24.01
C LEU A 647 -25.07 -33.35 -23.22
N GLU A 648 -24.94 -33.24 -21.91
CA GLU A 648 -25.96 -32.79 -20.97
C GLU A 648 -25.31 -31.78 -20.03
N GLY A 649 -25.75 -30.51 -20.07
CA GLY A 649 -25.17 -29.45 -19.24
C GLY A 649 -25.66 -29.55 -17.79
N GLY A 650 -26.98 -29.70 -17.60
CA GLY A 650 -27.57 -29.85 -16.27
C GLY A 650 -28.20 -28.54 -15.79
N VAL A 651 -27.98 -28.19 -14.52
CA VAL A 651 -28.48 -26.97 -13.89
C VAL A 651 -27.39 -25.91 -13.90
N GLY A 652 -27.63 -24.79 -14.57
CA GLY A 652 -26.72 -23.65 -14.60
C GLY A 652 -26.68 -23.04 -15.97
N ASN A 653 -25.74 -22.12 -16.22
CA ASN A 653 -25.55 -21.51 -17.54
C ASN A 653 -24.37 -22.17 -18.24
N ASP A 654 -24.67 -23.17 -19.06
CA ASP A 654 -23.62 -24.04 -19.59
C ASP A 654 -23.09 -23.54 -20.93
N VAL A 655 -21.85 -23.91 -21.26
CA VAL A 655 -21.20 -23.61 -22.54
C VAL A 655 -20.83 -24.91 -23.24
N PHE A 656 -21.51 -25.21 -24.35
CA PHE A 656 -21.13 -26.32 -25.22
C PHE A 656 -20.23 -25.81 -26.35
N GLU A 657 -18.97 -26.26 -26.37
CA GLU A 657 -17.96 -25.86 -27.34
C GLU A 657 -17.67 -26.95 -28.37
N PHE A 658 -17.81 -26.59 -29.66
CA PHE A 658 -17.60 -27.49 -30.79
C PHE A 658 -16.42 -27.05 -31.64
N THR A 659 -15.34 -27.82 -31.61
CA THR A 659 -14.07 -27.47 -32.28
C THR A 659 -13.88 -28.20 -33.63
N ALA A 660 -14.68 -29.24 -33.92
CA ALA A 660 -14.58 -30.07 -35.13
C ALA A 660 -15.95 -30.49 -35.73
N GLU A 661 -15.94 -31.12 -36.92
CA GLU A 661 -17.15 -31.72 -37.51
C GLU A 661 -17.57 -33.00 -36.75
N GLY A 662 -18.86 -33.19 -36.50
CA GLY A 662 -19.42 -34.38 -35.82
C GLY A 662 -20.95 -34.35 -35.81
N ASN A 663 -21.62 -35.43 -35.33
CA ASN A 663 -23.06 -35.36 -35.02
C ASN A 663 -23.34 -35.47 -33.53
N HIS A 664 -23.49 -34.31 -32.89
CA HIS A 664 -23.69 -34.23 -31.45
C HIS A 664 -25.18 -34.24 -31.08
N LEU A 665 -25.50 -34.87 -29.96
CA LEU A 665 -26.82 -34.84 -29.32
C LEU A 665 -26.71 -34.06 -28.01
N ILE A 666 -27.45 -32.95 -27.90
CA ILE A 666 -27.57 -32.22 -26.63
C ILE A 666 -28.95 -32.54 -26.05
N THR A 667 -29.00 -33.10 -24.85
CA THR A 667 -30.25 -33.55 -24.19
C THR A 667 -30.84 -32.57 -23.22
N ASP A 668 -30.09 -31.55 -22.80
CA ASP A 668 -30.47 -30.63 -21.76
C ASP A 668 -30.34 -29.16 -22.19
N PHE A 669 -31.42 -28.42 -21.97
CA PHE A 669 -31.50 -26.96 -22.02
C PHE A 669 -32.44 -26.50 -20.89
N THR A 670 -32.38 -27.18 -19.74
CA THR A 670 -33.20 -26.89 -18.58
C THR A 670 -32.56 -25.79 -17.71
N LEU A 671 -33.26 -25.36 -16.65
CA LEU A 671 -33.03 -24.21 -15.76
C LEU A 671 -31.71 -23.39 -15.90
N GLY A 672 -31.58 -22.59 -16.96
CA GLY A 672 -30.45 -21.67 -17.15
C GLY A 672 -30.48 -20.95 -18.49
N VAL A 673 -29.39 -20.26 -18.84
CA VAL A 673 -29.13 -19.71 -20.18
C VAL A 673 -27.87 -20.36 -20.75
N ASP A 674 -28.05 -21.42 -21.53
CA ASP A 674 -26.94 -22.16 -22.12
C ASP A 674 -26.47 -21.53 -23.43
N LEU A 675 -25.19 -21.67 -23.72
CA LEU A 675 -24.50 -21.10 -24.87
C LEU A 675 -23.92 -22.19 -25.76
N LEU A 676 -24.25 -22.14 -27.05
CA LEU A 676 -23.59 -22.95 -28.07
C LEU A 676 -22.46 -22.14 -28.73
N ARG A 677 -21.22 -22.60 -28.59
CA ARG A 677 -20.03 -21.98 -29.16
C ARG A 677 -19.44 -22.80 -30.30
N PHE A 678 -19.24 -22.16 -31.45
CA PHE A 678 -18.69 -22.79 -32.66
C PHE A 678 -17.36 -22.17 -33.07
N THR A 679 -16.34 -23.00 -33.31
CA THR A 679 -15.07 -22.58 -33.93
C THR A 679 -15.15 -22.67 -35.46
N LEU A 680 -14.43 -21.79 -36.18
CA LEU A 680 -14.46 -21.68 -37.66
C LEU A 680 -14.12 -22.97 -38.44
N SER A 681 -13.45 -23.93 -37.81
CA SER A 681 -13.09 -25.25 -38.35
C SER A 681 -14.30 -26.16 -38.64
N THR A 682 -15.44 -25.90 -37.99
CA THR A 682 -16.69 -26.68 -38.14
C THR A 682 -17.41 -26.47 -39.47
N GLY A 683 -16.96 -25.51 -40.29
CA GLY A 683 -17.63 -25.10 -41.54
C GLY A 683 -18.85 -24.20 -41.34
N ILE A 684 -19.20 -23.88 -40.08
CA ILE A 684 -20.31 -22.99 -39.71
C ILE A 684 -19.71 -21.61 -39.39
N SER A 685 -19.72 -20.71 -40.38
CA SER A 685 -19.11 -19.37 -40.26
C SER A 685 -20.11 -18.21 -40.13
N SER A 686 -21.42 -18.50 -40.19
CA SER A 686 -22.47 -17.50 -40.00
C SER A 686 -23.83 -18.15 -39.76
N MET A 687 -24.72 -17.39 -39.13
CA MET A 687 -26.13 -17.74 -38.91
C MET A 687 -26.88 -18.09 -40.21
N ASP A 688 -26.49 -17.49 -41.35
CA ASP A 688 -27.13 -17.67 -42.65
C ASP A 688 -26.95 -19.10 -43.23
N GLY A 689 -26.00 -19.88 -42.70
CA GLY A 689 -25.72 -21.26 -43.09
C GLY A 689 -26.50 -22.32 -42.31
N LEU A 690 -27.18 -21.94 -41.23
CA LEU A 690 -27.86 -22.86 -40.30
C LEU A 690 -29.32 -23.05 -40.71
N MET A 691 -29.69 -24.29 -41.06
CA MET A 691 -31.10 -24.65 -41.25
C MET A 691 -31.62 -25.33 -39.98
N MET A 692 -32.46 -24.63 -39.21
CA MET A 692 -33.19 -25.20 -38.08
C MET A 692 -34.43 -25.94 -38.58
N ILE A 693 -34.52 -27.25 -38.35
CA ILE A 693 -35.73 -28.04 -38.55
C ILE A 693 -36.32 -28.35 -37.19
N PHE A 694 -37.55 -27.87 -36.94
CA PHE A 694 -38.32 -28.23 -35.75
C PHE A 694 -39.19 -29.46 -36.07
N ASP A 695 -39.01 -30.56 -35.34
CA ASP A 695 -39.90 -31.72 -35.44
C ASP A 695 -40.95 -31.69 -34.31
N GLU A 696 -42.16 -31.25 -34.65
CA GLU A 696 -43.29 -31.16 -33.71
C GLU A 696 -43.71 -32.53 -33.13
N GLU A 697 -43.29 -33.67 -33.69
CA GLU A 697 -43.58 -35.00 -33.11
C GLU A 697 -42.57 -35.44 -32.04
N THR A 698 -41.36 -34.86 -32.01
CA THR A 698 -40.26 -35.37 -31.16
C THR A 698 -39.62 -34.33 -30.24
N SER A 699 -40.00 -33.05 -30.32
CA SER A 699 -39.39 -31.91 -29.57
C SER A 699 -37.91 -31.64 -29.90
N HIS A 700 -37.35 -32.27 -30.95
CA HIS A 700 -35.97 -32.03 -31.35
C HIS A 700 -35.87 -30.82 -32.31
N THR A 701 -34.82 -30.02 -32.13
CA THR A 701 -34.36 -29.01 -33.09
C THR A 701 -33.08 -29.52 -33.75
N LEU A 702 -33.11 -29.74 -35.06
CA LEU A 702 -31.91 -30.14 -35.80
C LEU A 702 -31.22 -28.91 -36.39
N ILE A 703 -29.95 -28.74 -36.06
CA ILE A 703 -29.04 -27.75 -36.63
C ILE A 703 -28.14 -28.46 -37.65
N THR A 704 -28.16 -28.05 -38.92
CA THR A 704 -27.37 -28.70 -39.99
C THR A 704 -26.41 -27.74 -40.68
N SER A 705 -25.22 -28.26 -41.02
CA SER A 705 -24.27 -27.70 -41.99
C SER A 705 -24.15 -28.65 -43.21
N ASN A 706 -23.32 -28.32 -44.20
CA ASN A 706 -23.16 -29.16 -45.41
C ASN A 706 -22.47 -30.52 -45.15
N SER A 707 -21.81 -30.72 -44.00
CA SER A 707 -21.04 -31.93 -43.63
C SER A 707 -21.28 -32.45 -42.20
N SER A 708 -21.84 -31.65 -41.30
CA SER A 708 -22.11 -31.99 -39.89
C SER A 708 -23.54 -31.67 -39.47
N SER A 709 -24.07 -32.35 -38.46
CA SER A 709 -25.40 -32.04 -37.91
C SER A 709 -25.45 -32.16 -36.40
N ILE A 710 -25.95 -31.15 -35.72
CA ILE A 710 -26.17 -31.18 -34.27
C ILE A 710 -27.66 -31.35 -34.04
N THR A 711 -28.03 -32.43 -33.35
CA THR A 711 -29.41 -32.67 -32.94
C THR A 711 -29.57 -32.15 -31.53
N LEU A 712 -30.39 -31.12 -31.35
CA LEU A 712 -30.78 -30.65 -30.03
C LEU A 712 -32.07 -31.37 -29.64
N SER A 713 -32.05 -32.20 -28.61
CA SER A 713 -33.25 -32.77 -27.99
C SER A 713 -33.78 -31.81 -26.94
N VAL A 714 -34.49 -30.78 -27.37
CA VAL A 714 -34.89 -29.69 -26.46
C VAL A 714 -36.22 -30.03 -25.78
N MET A 715 -36.28 -29.98 -24.45
CA MET A 715 -37.53 -29.74 -23.73
C MET A 715 -37.77 -28.21 -23.59
N GLY A 716 -37.67 -27.45 -24.68
CA GLY A 716 -37.62 -25.97 -24.64
C GLY A 716 -37.41 -25.30 -26.00
N ALA A 717 -37.32 -23.96 -26.04
CA ALA A 717 -37.06 -23.19 -27.26
C ALA A 717 -35.70 -22.49 -27.17
N VAL A 718 -34.79 -22.76 -28.10
CA VAL A 718 -33.49 -22.07 -28.21
C VAL A 718 -33.66 -20.72 -28.91
N ALA A 719 -33.18 -19.62 -28.32
CA ALA A 719 -33.23 -18.30 -28.96
C ALA A 719 -31.94 -17.99 -29.71
N GLN A 720 -32.01 -17.08 -30.69
CA GLN A 720 -30.85 -16.69 -31.51
C GLN A 720 -29.71 -16.05 -30.70
N GLN A 721 -30.01 -15.49 -29.54
CA GLN A 721 -29.04 -14.84 -28.66
C GLN A 721 -28.17 -15.85 -27.88
N ASP A 722 -28.57 -17.11 -27.87
CA ASP A 722 -27.94 -18.22 -27.12
C ASP A 722 -26.92 -18.99 -28.01
N ILE A 723 -26.57 -18.41 -29.17
CA ILE A 723 -25.61 -18.98 -30.15
C ILE A 723 -24.52 -17.95 -30.44
N GLU A 724 -23.27 -18.30 -30.12
CA GLU A 724 -22.09 -17.47 -30.38
C GLU A 724 -21.15 -18.13 -31.39
N PHE A 725 -20.63 -17.34 -32.33
CA PHE A 725 -19.56 -17.77 -33.24
C PHE A 725 -18.25 -17.12 -32.82
N VAL A 726 -17.23 -17.94 -32.56
CA VAL A 726 -15.90 -17.45 -32.20
C VAL A 726 -14.97 -17.63 -33.39
N ALA A 727 -14.19 -16.59 -33.68
CA ALA A 727 -13.34 -16.47 -34.86
C ALA A 727 -11.90 -16.96 -34.63
#